data_AF-A0A7K5AWR1-F1
#
_entry.id   AF-A0A7K5AWR1-F1
#
_cell.length_a   1.000
_cell.length_b   1.000
_cell.length_c   1.000
_cell.angle_alpha   90.00
_cell.angle_beta   90.00
_cell.angle_gamma   90.00
#
_symmetry.space_group_name_H-M   'P 1'
#
loop_
_entity.id
_entity.type
_entity.pdbx_description
1 polymer ?
#
loop_
_entity_poly.entity_id
_entity_poly.type
_entity_poly.pdbx_seq_one_letter_code
_entity_poly.pdbx_strand_id
1 'polypeptide(L)'
;SSPCYLLTVRVIRARNIHQADVLSQTDCYVSLWLPTASNDKVQTKAVKNCKDPVWNETFYFRIQSQVKNVLELALYDKDVVTQDDHLFTVYFDIAKLSLGEEVFMHFKCDSQRQEELEVGFALDNISGPPETIITNGVLVSRKICCLEVQVVEKQKKKQKKEKKSLSKKEFSFKVQGSYEGTQDIILGSDLVFSSSSPAKFHYARYKQPALDVMLPGKKRPPSLHSRVYDRGSPNVELHSIPSGENMILAEVSTCFLVKEAEKPGYHLDVRLGFDLCMQEQDFLHKRQNYVAPALKKVLQLEQDLLDHETPVVAIMTTGGGMRSLTALYGSLRGLKKLGVLDCAMYLTGLSGTTWTMSNLYRDADWSQKDLDKQISEARKHMTKCKINSLSLEYLKYYKKQLCQRKREGRRTSFIDLWGLVLESLLHDGKDNHRLSDQQRAIDRGQNPLPIYTAVNVKNNYSTLDFKEWVEFTPYEVGLQKYGVFVRTEDFGSEFFMGRLMKKVPESRICFLEGMWSSLFSFNVLYIWNLSHSSEDFWHRWTRDQTDNIEEEPLLPLKPHELQTRLFTPPGPLGSALRGALTDRLCISQEHNFLKGFQIHNDYLENTHFCRWKDTVLDTFPNQLTQSDEFLSLVDTGFFINTSIMPLLKPERKVDIILHLNYSAGSQTQALDQTCKYCSEQGILFPRVDLSEQDKKKLKECYLFDGAETPGAPVLLFFPLINDTFQNYKAPGQKRSESEMEDGKVDLYGCCSPYSTYSIQYTEKAYDRLIQLAEYNILNNEDLIMQALCTAVARKRKIKK
;
A
#
# COMPACT_ATOMS: atom_id res chain seq x y z
N SER A 1 26.17 -6.76 9.09
CA SER A 1 26.03 -6.19 10.44
C SER A 1 26.56 -4.77 10.42
N SER A 2 25.92 -3.84 11.10
CA SER A 2 26.16 -2.41 10.94
C SER A 2 26.26 -1.70 12.30
N PRO A 3 27.08 -0.64 12.41
CA PRO A 3 27.34 0.03 13.68
C PRO A 3 26.12 0.81 14.18
N CYS A 4 26.00 0.88 15.50
CA CYS A 4 25.08 1.79 16.19
C CYS A 4 25.88 2.92 16.83
N TYR A 5 25.27 4.11 16.91
CA TYR A 5 25.86 5.30 17.49
C TYR A 5 25.00 5.85 18.63
N LEU A 6 25.63 6.61 19.53
CA LEU A 6 24.97 7.38 20.57
C LEU A 6 24.80 8.81 20.05
N LEU A 7 23.57 9.22 19.85
CA LEU A 7 23.22 10.60 19.57
C LEU A 7 22.92 11.29 20.90
N THR A 8 23.72 12.29 21.23
CA THR A 8 23.48 13.22 22.33
C THR A 8 22.82 14.47 21.76
N VAL A 9 21.66 14.85 22.30
CA VAL A 9 20.90 16.04 21.90
C VAL A 9 20.73 16.95 23.10
N ARG A 10 21.35 18.12 23.07
CA ARG A 10 21.28 19.13 24.13
C ARG A 10 20.41 20.29 23.65
N VAL A 11 19.19 20.37 24.16
CA VAL A 11 18.28 21.50 23.88
C VAL A 11 18.68 22.67 24.76
N ILE A 12 19.22 23.73 24.16
CA ILE A 12 19.86 24.82 24.89
C ILE A 12 18.83 25.91 25.20
N ARG A 13 18.33 26.57 24.16
CA ARG A 13 17.40 27.71 24.28
C ARG A 13 16.62 27.95 22.99
N ALA A 14 15.56 28.75 23.09
CA ALA A 14 14.93 29.38 21.95
C ALA A 14 14.90 30.90 22.13
N ARG A 15 14.71 31.67 21.05
CA ARG A 15 14.66 33.14 21.08
C ARG A 15 13.52 33.70 20.27
N ASN A 16 13.03 34.86 20.70
CA ASN A 16 11.99 35.65 20.03
C ASN A 16 10.67 34.91 19.75
N ILE A 17 10.31 33.91 20.56
CA ILE A 17 9.11 33.10 20.32
C ILE A 17 7.86 33.98 20.33
N HIS A 18 7.05 33.87 19.27
CA HIS A 18 5.81 34.61 19.16
C HIS A 18 4.78 34.18 20.20
N GLN A 19 3.90 35.11 20.53
CA GLN A 19 2.83 34.89 21.47
C GLN A 19 1.69 34.11 20.79
N ALA A 20 1.35 32.92 21.29
CA ALA A 20 0.18 32.16 20.84
C ALA A 20 -1.11 32.64 21.51
N ASP A 21 -0.99 33.04 22.78
CA ASP A 21 -2.11 33.40 23.66
C ASP A 21 -2.44 34.90 23.68
N VAL A 22 -3.73 35.28 23.67
CA VAL A 22 -4.14 36.70 23.69
C VAL A 22 -3.83 37.39 25.02
N LEU A 23 -3.73 36.65 26.13
CA LEU A 23 -3.69 37.18 27.49
C LEU A 23 -2.43 36.81 28.30
N SER A 24 -1.56 35.92 27.81
CA SER A 24 -0.36 35.47 28.52
C SER A 24 0.85 35.29 27.57
N GLN A 25 2.07 35.28 28.10
CA GLN A 25 3.25 34.91 27.31
C GLN A 25 3.40 33.38 27.30
N THR A 26 3.96 32.84 26.21
CA THR A 26 4.08 31.39 25.97
C THR A 26 4.85 30.66 27.08
N ASP A 27 4.26 29.60 27.61
CA ASP A 27 4.85 28.60 28.51
C ASP A 27 5.56 27.50 27.67
N CYS A 28 6.73 27.83 27.12
CA CYS A 28 7.41 27.01 26.11
C CYS A 28 8.05 25.71 26.65
N TYR A 29 7.88 24.61 25.91
CA TYR A 29 8.72 23.41 26.02
C TYR A 29 9.01 22.80 24.65
N VAL A 30 10.11 22.04 24.56
CA VAL A 30 10.50 21.32 23.34
C VAL A 30 10.23 19.84 23.52
N SER A 31 9.48 19.26 22.59
CA SER A 31 9.28 17.83 22.43
C SER A 31 10.25 17.29 21.39
N LEU A 32 10.99 16.23 21.74
CA LEU A 32 11.90 15.52 20.84
C LEU A 32 11.31 14.16 20.51
N TRP A 33 11.27 13.81 19.23
CA TRP A 33 10.81 12.51 18.77
C TRP A 33 11.72 11.93 17.70
N LEU A 34 12.22 10.72 17.94
CA LEU A 34 13.02 9.96 16.99
C LEU A 34 12.46 8.52 16.94
N PRO A 35 11.47 8.24 16.07
CA PRO A 35 10.74 6.97 16.04
C PRO A 35 11.63 5.76 15.70
N THR A 36 12.77 6.01 15.08
CA THR A 36 13.77 4.98 14.74
C THR A 36 14.57 4.50 15.95
N ALA A 37 14.63 5.29 17.02
CA ALA A 37 15.34 5.00 18.27
C ALA A 37 14.40 4.70 19.44
N SER A 38 13.32 5.47 19.61
CA SER A 38 12.36 5.36 20.72
C SER A 38 10.92 5.48 20.24
N ASN A 39 9.99 4.79 20.91
CA ASN A 39 8.55 5.01 20.67
C ASN A 39 8.03 6.25 21.39
N ASP A 40 8.69 6.64 22.47
CA ASP A 40 8.26 7.74 23.31
C ASP A 40 8.85 9.05 22.85
N LYS A 41 8.01 10.10 22.87
CA LYS A 41 8.48 11.47 22.84
C LYS A 41 9.09 11.80 24.21
N VAL A 42 10.25 12.44 24.19
CA VAL A 42 10.84 13.05 25.39
C VAL A 42 10.64 14.55 25.30
N GLN A 43 10.61 15.24 26.43
CA GLN A 43 10.36 16.68 26.43
C GLN A 43 11.18 17.37 27.51
N THR A 44 11.51 18.63 27.26
CA THR A 44 12.09 19.52 28.27
C THR A 44 11.05 19.91 29.33
N LYS A 45 11.50 20.54 30.40
CA LYS A 45 10.61 21.23 31.34
C LYS A 45 10.01 22.47 30.66
N ALA A 46 8.75 22.78 30.97
CA ALA A 46 8.14 24.02 30.50
C ALA A 46 8.74 25.23 31.24
N VAL A 47 9.17 26.23 30.48
CA VAL A 47 9.62 27.54 30.99
C VAL A 47 8.46 28.50 30.84
N LYS A 48 7.99 29.05 31.96
CA LYS A 48 6.76 29.84 31.98
C LYS A 48 6.97 31.28 31.55
N ASN A 49 6.00 31.84 30.83
CA ASN A 49 5.91 33.25 30.44
C ASN A 49 7.25 33.84 29.96
N CYS A 50 7.90 33.18 29.00
CA CYS A 50 9.22 33.57 28.52
C CYS A 50 9.34 33.40 27.01
N LYS A 51 9.65 34.49 26.30
CA LYS A 51 9.92 34.49 24.85
C LYS A 51 11.30 33.98 24.47
N ASP A 52 12.22 33.94 25.44
CA ASP A 52 13.60 33.49 25.28
C ASP A 52 13.92 32.34 26.28
N PRO A 53 13.20 31.22 26.22
CA PRO A 53 13.35 30.13 27.19
C PRO A 53 14.73 29.48 27.10
N VAL A 54 15.33 29.17 28.25
CA VAL A 54 16.59 28.43 28.37
C VAL A 54 16.33 27.14 29.16
N TRP A 55 16.55 25.99 28.52
CA TRP A 55 16.33 24.67 29.12
C TRP A 55 17.64 24.02 29.56
N ASN A 56 18.61 23.98 28.65
CA ASN A 56 19.89 23.34 28.84
C ASN A 56 19.77 21.86 29.29
N GLU A 57 18.85 21.13 28.67
CA GLU A 57 18.55 19.72 28.97
C GLU A 57 19.14 18.80 27.90
N THR A 58 19.69 17.65 28.32
CA THR A 58 20.37 16.71 27.42
C THR A 58 19.64 15.38 27.38
N PHE A 59 19.45 14.87 26.16
CA PHE A 59 18.78 13.61 25.84
C PHE A 59 19.71 12.70 25.05
N TYR A 60 19.51 11.40 25.17
CA TYR A 60 20.37 10.39 24.55
C TYR A 60 19.53 9.42 23.73
N PHE A 61 19.97 9.13 22.50
CA PHE A 61 19.32 8.18 21.62
C PHE A 61 20.35 7.19 21.06
N ARG A 62 20.02 5.90 21.10
CA ARG A 62 20.79 4.88 20.38
C ARG A 62 20.25 4.77 18.95
N ILE A 63 21.06 5.15 17.96
CA ILE A 63 20.66 5.16 16.55
C ILE A 63 21.38 4.08 15.74
N GLN A 64 20.77 3.64 14.64
CA GLN A 64 21.35 2.69 13.69
C GLN A 64 21.80 3.45 12.44
N SER A 65 23.08 3.31 12.07
CA SER A 65 23.72 4.05 10.97
C SER A 65 23.08 3.84 9.60
N GLN A 66 22.54 2.64 9.34
CA GLN A 66 21.92 2.29 8.06
C GLN A 66 20.45 2.68 7.96
N VAL A 67 19.89 3.26 9.02
CA VAL A 67 18.49 3.70 9.08
C VAL A 67 18.47 5.22 8.93
N LYS A 68 17.48 5.73 8.19
CA LYS A 68 17.26 7.17 8.05
C LYS A 68 16.73 7.73 9.37
N ASN A 69 17.59 8.42 10.12
CA ASN A 69 17.26 8.98 11.42
C ASN A 69 16.93 10.46 11.27
N VAL A 70 15.64 10.80 11.22
CA VAL A 70 15.18 12.19 11.23
C VAL A 70 14.60 12.50 12.59
N LEU A 71 15.25 13.41 13.31
CA LEU A 71 14.82 13.90 14.62
C LEU A 71 13.80 15.02 14.43
N GLU A 72 12.69 14.91 15.15
CA GLU A 72 11.64 15.94 15.19
C GLU A 72 11.77 16.72 16.49
N LEU A 73 11.96 18.03 16.36
CA LEU A 73 12.04 18.99 17.45
C LEU A 73 10.83 19.92 17.37
N ALA A 74 9.79 19.61 18.14
CA ALA A 74 8.55 20.37 18.14
C ALA A 74 8.49 21.31 19.35
N LEU A 75 8.27 22.60 19.09
CA LEU A 75 8.07 23.60 20.14
C LEU A 75 6.57 23.76 20.40
N TYR A 76 6.18 23.71 21.67
CA TYR A 76 4.80 23.86 22.13
C TYR A 76 4.68 24.98 23.15
N ASP A 77 3.54 25.65 23.14
CA ASP A 77 3.06 26.48 24.24
C ASP A 77 2.14 25.63 25.14
N LYS A 78 2.42 25.63 26.44
CA LYS A 78 1.72 24.78 27.40
C LYS A 78 0.48 25.48 27.95
N ASP A 79 -0.67 24.91 27.65
CA ASP A 79 -1.95 25.42 28.14
C ASP A 79 -2.43 24.69 29.39
N VAL A 80 -3.08 25.43 30.29
CA VAL A 80 -3.62 24.86 31.54
C VAL A 80 -5.01 24.26 31.33
N VAL A 81 -5.77 24.73 30.34
CA VAL A 81 -7.20 24.40 30.14
C VAL A 81 -7.46 23.78 28.76
N THR A 82 -6.76 24.23 27.73
CA THR A 82 -6.85 23.77 26.34
C THR A 82 -5.74 22.77 26.02
N GLN A 83 -5.81 22.17 24.84
CA GLN A 83 -4.71 21.36 24.32
C GLN A 83 -3.55 22.29 23.96
N ASP A 84 -2.33 21.95 24.42
CA ASP A 84 -1.10 22.71 24.14
C ASP A 84 -1.00 23.15 22.67
N ASP A 85 -0.77 24.44 22.45
CA ASP A 85 -0.64 25.04 21.13
C ASP A 85 0.69 24.64 20.49
N HIS A 86 0.60 24.03 19.31
CA HIS A 86 1.77 23.63 18.53
C HIS A 86 2.29 24.81 17.71
N LEU A 87 3.49 25.29 18.03
CA LEU A 87 4.06 26.46 17.34
C LEU A 87 4.72 26.05 16.03
N PHE A 88 5.74 25.19 16.08
CA PHE A 88 6.44 24.68 14.91
C PHE A 88 7.16 23.36 15.20
N THR A 89 7.60 22.67 14.14
CA THR A 89 8.49 21.50 14.23
C THR A 89 9.68 21.65 13.30
N VAL A 90 10.88 21.44 13.82
CA VAL A 90 12.11 21.30 13.03
C VAL A 90 12.38 19.82 12.77
N TYR A 91 12.52 19.44 11.51
CA TYR A 91 12.97 18.13 11.07
C TYR A 91 14.46 18.19 10.76
N PHE A 92 15.27 17.49 11.55
CA PHE A 92 16.72 17.47 11.40
C PHE A 92 17.23 16.06 11.07
N ASP A 93 17.91 15.93 9.93
CA ASP A 93 18.51 14.67 9.50
C ASP A 93 19.86 14.47 10.18
N ILE A 94 19.94 13.43 11.02
CA ILE A 94 21.12 13.10 11.80
C ILE A 94 22.30 12.68 10.90
N ALA A 95 22.04 12.26 9.64
CA ALA A 95 23.09 11.93 8.69
C ALA A 95 24.05 13.10 8.40
N LYS A 96 23.62 14.34 8.62
CA LYS A 96 24.46 15.55 8.49
C LYS A 96 25.61 15.60 9.49
N LEU A 97 25.43 14.99 10.66
CA LEU A 97 26.43 15.02 11.72
C LEU A 97 27.66 14.18 11.37
N SER A 98 28.82 14.62 11.84
CA SER A 98 30.08 13.86 11.79
C SER A 98 30.27 13.09 13.10
N LEU A 99 30.88 11.92 13.00
CA LEU A 99 31.18 11.09 14.16
C LEU A 99 32.33 11.70 14.99
N GLY A 100 32.13 11.84 16.30
CA GLY A 100 33.11 12.36 17.24
C GLY A 100 33.19 13.88 17.31
N GLU A 101 32.32 14.60 16.60
CA GLU A 101 32.25 16.07 16.62
C GLU A 101 31.00 16.53 17.37
N GLU A 102 31.16 17.53 18.25
CA GLU A 102 30.04 18.26 18.85
C GLU A 102 29.75 19.50 18.00
N VAL A 103 28.50 19.66 17.56
CA VAL A 103 28.05 20.79 16.75
C VAL A 103 26.87 21.48 17.41
N PHE A 104 26.86 22.80 17.36
CA PHE A 104 25.79 23.63 17.90
C PHE A 104 25.01 24.23 16.73
N MET A 105 23.80 23.73 16.50
CA MET A 105 22.95 24.14 15.41
C MET A 105 22.00 25.24 15.86
N HIS A 106 21.90 26.26 15.01
CA HIS A 106 20.96 27.37 15.14
C HIS A 106 19.92 27.22 14.02
N PHE A 107 18.68 26.91 14.40
CA PHE A 107 17.58 26.75 13.46
C PHE A 107 16.78 28.05 13.38
N LYS A 108 16.82 28.72 12.22
CA LYS A 108 16.05 29.97 11.99
C LYS A 108 14.61 29.61 11.63
N CYS A 109 13.72 29.57 12.62
CA CYS A 109 12.32 29.15 12.46
C CYS A 109 11.44 30.24 11.84
N ASP A 110 11.75 31.53 12.03
CA ASP A 110 11.08 32.61 11.31
C ASP A 110 12.09 33.73 11.06
N SER A 111 12.42 33.98 9.79
CA SER A 111 13.40 35.01 9.41
C SER A 111 12.87 36.43 9.60
N GLN A 112 11.55 36.65 9.52
CA GLN A 112 10.94 37.96 9.75
C GLN A 112 10.87 38.30 11.24
N ARG A 113 10.59 37.30 12.07
CA ARG A 113 10.48 37.46 13.53
C ARG A 113 11.77 37.17 14.29
N GLN A 114 12.80 36.68 13.59
CA GLN A 114 14.06 36.24 14.16
C GLN A 114 13.86 35.14 15.21
N GLU A 115 12.88 34.25 14.98
CA GLU A 115 12.63 33.09 15.85
C GLU A 115 13.70 32.04 15.62
N GLU A 116 14.33 31.58 16.70
CA GLU A 116 15.49 30.70 16.63
C GLU A 116 15.42 29.60 17.70
N LEU A 117 15.83 28.38 17.34
CA LEU A 117 16.03 27.27 18.27
C LEU A 117 17.49 26.81 18.23
N GLU A 118 18.16 26.81 19.38
CA GLU A 118 19.57 26.42 19.54
C GLU A 118 19.69 25.02 20.18
N VAL A 119 20.35 24.11 19.48
CA VAL A 119 20.50 22.70 19.91
C VAL A 119 21.94 22.21 19.65
N GLY A 120 22.56 21.66 20.69
CA GLY A 120 23.84 20.95 20.58
C GLY A 120 23.62 19.48 20.21
N PHE A 121 24.43 18.97 19.30
CA PHE A 121 24.44 17.57 18.89
C PHE A 121 25.85 16.99 18.98
N ALA A 122 25.96 15.76 19.49
CA ALA A 122 27.18 14.97 19.39
C ALA A 122 26.82 13.54 18.98
N LEU A 123 27.64 12.96 18.09
CA LEU A 123 27.45 11.59 17.62
C LEU A 123 28.67 10.75 17.98
N ASP A 124 28.49 9.76 18.86
CA ASP A 124 29.58 8.96 19.40
C ASP A 124 29.45 7.47 19.09
N ASN A 125 30.58 6.77 19.07
CA ASN A 125 30.61 5.31 18.96
C ASN A 125 30.08 4.67 20.26
N ILE A 126 29.26 3.63 20.12
CA ILE A 126 28.84 2.80 21.26
C ILE A 126 29.65 1.51 21.30
N SER A 127 30.13 1.13 22.49
CA SER A 127 30.72 -0.18 22.74
C SER A 127 29.67 -1.29 22.63
N GLY A 128 29.90 -2.28 21.77
CA GLY A 128 29.05 -3.46 21.64
C GLY A 128 29.15 -4.11 20.26
N PRO A 129 28.58 -5.32 20.09
CA PRO A 129 28.58 -5.98 18.78
C PRO A 129 27.73 -5.17 17.77
N PRO A 130 28.15 -5.08 16.50
CA PRO A 130 27.33 -4.50 15.43
C PRO A 130 26.00 -5.23 15.32
N GLU A 131 24.94 -4.49 15.01
CA GLU A 131 23.62 -5.07 14.86
C GLU A 131 23.51 -5.77 13.49
N THR A 132 22.96 -6.99 13.47
CA THR A 132 22.60 -7.63 12.21
C THR A 132 21.26 -7.07 11.72
N ILE A 133 21.25 -6.50 10.52
CA ILE A 133 20.06 -6.00 9.84
C ILE A 133 19.84 -6.74 8.52
N ILE A 134 18.61 -6.74 8.01
CA ILE A 134 18.25 -7.24 6.68
C ILE A 134 17.67 -6.06 5.90
N THR A 135 18.14 -5.83 4.67
CA THR A 135 17.70 -4.68 3.86
C THR A 135 17.75 -4.99 2.36
N ASN A 136 16.92 -4.30 1.58
CA ASN A 136 16.99 -4.20 0.12
C ASN A 136 17.52 -2.83 -0.35
N GLY A 137 18.12 -2.03 0.54
CA GLY A 137 18.56 -0.67 0.26
C GLY A 137 17.49 0.41 0.39
N VAL A 138 16.24 0.04 0.68
CA VAL A 138 15.12 0.99 0.94
C VAL A 138 14.48 0.73 2.30
N LEU A 139 14.14 -0.52 2.59
CA LEU A 139 13.60 -0.94 3.89
C LEU A 139 14.65 -1.67 4.71
N VAL A 140 14.62 -1.48 6.02
CA VAL A 140 15.48 -2.13 7.00
C VAL A 140 14.62 -2.91 7.99
N SER A 141 14.81 -4.22 8.02
CA SER A 141 14.34 -5.09 9.09
C SER A 141 15.43 -5.26 10.13
N ARG A 142 15.07 -4.96 11.39
CA ARG A 142 15.95 -5.13 12.54
C ARG A 142 15.59 -6.40 13.30
N LYS A 143 16.51 -6.85 14.14
CA LYS A 143 16.30 -8.03 14.99
C LYS A 143 15.20 -7.76 16.02
N ILE A 144 14.32 -8.75 16.22
CA ILE A 144 13.31 -8.75 17.27
C ILE A 144 13.62 -9.82 18.31
N CYS A 145 13.33 -9.52 19.57
CA CYS A 145 13.38 -10.46 20.69
C CYS A 145 11.96 -10.94 21.03
N CYS A 146 11.86 -12.11 21.65
CA CYS A 146 10.63 -12.62 22.23
C CYS A 146 10.77 -12.72 23.75
N LEU A 147 9.95 -11.99 24.49
CA LEU A 147 9.79 -12.11 25.92
C LEU A 147 8.63 -13.05 26.22
N GLU A 148 8.87 -14.16 26.91
CA GLU A 148 7.82 -14.97 27.53
C GLU A 148 7.69 -14.61 29.01
N VAL A 149 6.47 -14.28 29.43
CA VAL A 149 6.12 -14.04 30.83
C VAL A 149 5.11 -15.07 31.29
N GLN A 150 5.47 -15.82 32.32
CA GLN A 150 4.61 -16.84 32.92
C GLN A 150 4.39 -16.53 34.41
N VAL A 151 3.15 -16.69 34.88
CA VAL A 151 2.80 -16.50 36.29
C VAL A 151 2.68 -17.87 36.97
N VAL A 152 3.41 -18.05 38.08
CA VAL A 152 3.41 -19.29 38.86
C VAL A 152 3.05 -18.96 40.32
N GLU A 153 2.05 -19.66 40.87
CA GLU A 153 1.69 -19.52 42.28
C GLU A 153 2.52 -20.47 43.15
N LYS A 154 3.14 -19.95 44.23
CA LYS A 154 3.94 -20.78 45.16
C LYS A 154 3.00 -21.61 46.03
N GLN A 155 3.13 -22.94 45.99
CA GLN A 155 2.39 -23.84 46.89
C GLN A 155 2.84 -23.63 48.35
N LYS A 156 1.96 -23.12 49.22
CA LYS A 156 2.17 -23.18 50.67
C LYS A 156 1.87 -24.60 51.17
N LYS A 157 2.81 -25.23 51.89
CA LYS A 157 2.55 -26.46 52.66
C LYS A 157 1.40 -26.20 53.65
N LYS A 158 0.32 -26.97 53.49
CA LYS A 158 -0.95 -27.00 54.24
C LYS A 158 -0.92 -26.40 55.66
N GLN A 159 -1.88 -25.50 55.93
CA GLN A 159 -2.78 -25.67 57.09
C GLN A 159 -4.22 -25.34 56.68
N LYS A 160 -5.12 -26.25 57.05
CA LYS A 160 -6.58 -26.19 56.83
C LYS A 160 -7.18 -24.96 57.53
N LYS A 161 -7.92 -24.12 56.82
CA LYS A 161 -9.36 -23.86 57.06
C LYS A 161 -9.94 -22.79 56.12
N GLU A 162 -11.21 -23.02 55.82
CA GLU A 162 -12.24 -22.14 55.25
C GLU A 162 -12.22 -21.77 53.75
N LYS A 163 -13.22 -22.34 53.06
CA LYS A 163 -13.72 -21.94 51.74
C LYS A 163 -14.24 -20.50 51.81
N LYS A 164 -13.36 -19.52 51.59
CA LYS A 164 -13.73 -18.21 51.05
C LYS A 164 -13.68 -18.31 49.53
N SER A 165 -14.67 -17.78 48.82
CA SER A 165 -14.67 -17.70 47.37
C SER A 165 -13.38 -17.03 46.89
N LEU A 166 -12.49 -17.79 46.25
CA LEU A 166 -11.23 -17.27 45.73
C LEU A 166 -11.54 -16.40 44.51
N SER A 167 -11.31 -15.09 44.63
CA SER A 167 -11.40 -14.12 43.55
C SER A 167 -10.42 -14.48 42.42
N LYS A 168 -10.89 -14.46 41.16
CA LYS A 168 -10.01 -14.51 39.99
C LYS A 168 -8.94 -13.42 40.11
N LYS A 169 -7.66 -13.79 39.99
CA LYS A 169 -6.53 -12.85 39.98
C LYS A 169 -6.15 -12.59 38.54
N GLU A 170 -6.27 -11.34 38.10
CA GLU A 170 -5.89 -10.88 36.77
C GLU A 170 -4.62 -10.04 36.89
N PHE A 171 -3.59 -10.41 36.12
CA PHE A 171 -2.32 -9.71 36.02
C PHE A 171 -2.21 -9.10 34.63
N SER A 172 -1.89 -7.82 34.52
CA SER A 172 -1.66 -7.16 33.22
C SER A 172 -0.17 -6.90 33.03
N PHE A 173 0.36 -7.27 31.88
CA PHE A 173 1.75 -7.08 31.49
C PHE A 173 1.80 -6.17 30.27
N LYS A 174 2.61 -5.11 30.32
CA LYS A 174 2.78 -4.19 29.19
C LYS A 174 4.25 -4.08 28.82
N VAL A 175 4.56 -4.27 27.55
CA VAL A 175 5.89 -3.99 26.97
C VAL A 175 5.70 -2.93 25.90
N GLN A 176 6.08 -1.70 26.21
CA GLN A 176 5.85 -0.58 25.31
C GLN A 176 6.62 -0.73 23.99
N GLY A 177 5.91 -0.65 22.87
CA GLY A 177 6.50 -0.82 21.54
C GLY A 177 6.79 -2.26 21.12
N SER A 178 6.35 -3.23 21.92
CA SER A 178 6.14 -4.58 21.41
C SER A 178 4.97 -4.62 20.42
N TYR A 179 4.90 -5.65 19.58
CA TYR A 179 3.76 -5.89 18.70
C TYR A 179 2.46 -6.05 19.49
N GLU A 180 2.48 -6.74 20.62
CA GLU A 180 1.30 -7.04 21.44
C GLU A 180 0.89 -5.87 22.34
N GLY A 181 1.82 -5.01 22.74
CA GLY A 181 1.58 -3.89 23.65
C GLY A 181 1.30 -4.37 25.08
N THR A 182 0.05 -4.75 25.36
CA THR A 182 -0.43 -5.18 26.69
C THR A 182 -1.12 -6.54 26.60
N GLN A 183 -0.82 -7.45 27.52
CA GLN A 183 -1.46 -8.76 27.65
C GLN A 183 -1.83 -9.07 29.09
N ASP A 184 -3.00 -9.67 29.26
CA ASP A 184 -3.53 -10.05 30.57
C ASP A 184 -3.42 -11.56 30.78
N ILE A 185 -2.98 -11.98 31.97
CA ILE A 185 -2.95 -13.37 32.42
C ILE A 185 -3.91 -13.52 33.60
N ILE A 186 -4.91 -14.39 33.44
CA ILE A 186 -5.90 -14.69 34.48
C ILE A 186 -5.57 -16.03 35.12
N LEU A 187 -5.44 -16.06 36.45
CA LEU A 187 -5.32 -17.30 37.22
C LEU A 187 -6.69 -17.71 37.79
N GLY A 188 -7.10 -18.96 37.51
CA GLY A 188 -8.36 -19.59 37.94
C GLY A 188 -8.18 -21.07 38.32
N SER A 189 -8.98 -21.56 39.27
CA SER A 189 -8.80 -22.83 39.97
C SER A 189 -9.42 -24.06 39.28
N ASP A 190 -9.09 -24.34 38.02
CA ASP A 190 -9.43 -25.65 37.45
C ASP A 190 -8.30 -26.64 37.75
N LEU A 191 -8.61 -27.56 38.66
CA LEU A 191 -7.79 -28.68 39.09
C LEU A 191 -7.42 -29.52 37.87
N VAL A 192 -6.16 -29.46 37.44
CA VAL A 192 -5.24 -30.61 37.25
C VAL A 192 -3.89 -30.15 36.66
N PHE A 193 -3.80 -29.05 35.92
CA PHE A 193 -2.54 -28.35 35.59
C PHE A 193 -2.86 -26.89 35.20
N SER A 194 -2.88 -25.94 36.13
CA SER A 194 -3.13 -24.53 35.79
C SER A 194 -1.84 -23.80 35.40
N SER A 195 -1.22 -24.18 34.28
CA SER A 195 -0.35 -23.25 33.56
C SER A 195 -1.24 -22.38 32.68
N SER A 196 -1.41 -21.10 33.01
CA SER A 196 -1.88 -20.15 32.01
C SER A 196 -0.87 -20.11 30.86
N SER A 197 -1.35 -19.96 29.63
CA SER A 197 -0.47 -19.73 28.47
C SER A 197 0.41 -18.51 28.77
N PRO A 198 1.74 -18.60 28.54
CA PRO A 198 2.62 -17.46 28.79
C PRO A 198 2.24 -16.28 27.90
N ALA A 199 2.31 -15.06 28.43
CA ALA A 199 2.22 -13.85 27.62
C ALA A 199 3.51 -13.72 26.81
N LYS A 200 3.38 -13.42 25.51
CA LYS A 200 4.52 -13.34 24.57
C LYS A 200 4.64 -11.96 24.00
N PHE A 201 5.76 -11.28 24.20
CA PHE A 201 5.98 -9.94 23.64
C PHE A 201 7.11 -9.98 22.62
N HIS A 202 6.81 -9.56 21.39
CA HIS A 202 7.79 -9.40 20.33
C HIS A 202 8.17 -7.95 20.21
N TYR A 203 9.43 -7.63 20.45
CA TYR A 203 9.88 -6.25 20.52
C TYR A 203 11.27 -6.08 19.91
N ALA A 204 11.54 -4.85 19.48
CA ALA A 204 12.84 -4.43 18.99
C ALA A 204 13.78 -4.18 20.18
N ARG A 205 14.83 -5.00 20.34
CA ARG A 205 15.79 -4.88 21.46
C ARG A 205 16.44 -3.49 21.56
N TYR A 206 16.69 -2.86 20.41
CA TYR A 206 17.32 -1.54 20.35
C TYR A 206 16.48 -0.41 20.96
N LYS A 207 15.16 -0.59 21.10
CA LYS A 207 14.26 0.39 21.73
C LYS A 207 14.34 0.38 23.25
N GLN A 208 15.13 -0.54 23.83
CA GLN A 208 15.31 -0.72 25.27
C GLN A 208 14.00 -0.67 26.07
N PRO A 209 12.95 -1.42 25.68
CA PRO A 209 11.67 -1.31 26.36
C PRO A 209 11.73 -1.90 27.78
N ALA A 210 10.81 -1.45 28.62
CA ALA A 210 10.57 -2.00 29.94
C ALA A 210 9.28 -2.84 29.96
N LEU A 211 9.27 -3.84 30.84
CA LEU A 211 8.08 -4.62 31.20
C LEU A 211 7.43 -3.97 32.42
N ASP A 212 6.21 -3.45 32.24
CA ASP A 212 5.34 -2.97 33.31
C ASP A 212 4.40 -4.09 33.77
N VAL A 213 4.32 -4.32 35.09
CA VAL A 213 3.44 -5.33 35.68
C VAL A 213 2.36 -4.65 36.55
N MET A 214 1.09 -4.83 36.18
CA MET A 214 -0.05 -4.40 37.00
C MET A 214 -0.65 -5.58 37.77
N LEU A 215 -0.76 -5.40 39.09
CA LEU A 215 -1.24 -6.41 40.02
C LEU A 215 -2.78 -6.42 40.17
N PRO A 216 -3.38 -7.55 40.57
CA PRO A 216 -4.83 -7.68 40.76
C PRO A 216 -5.38 -6.66 41.77
N GLY A 217 -6.50 -6.00 41.44
CA GLY A 217 -7.22 -5.11 42.35
C GLY A 217 -6.81 -3.63 42.31
N LYS A 218 -5.78 -3.25 41.54
CA LYS A 218 -5.48 -1.84 41.24
C LYS A 218 -6.34 -1.37 40.05
N LYS A 219 -7.08 -0.26 40.20
CA LYS A 219 -7.91 0.31 39.12
C LYS A 219 -7.02 1.03 38.10
N ARG A 220 -7.40 0.95 36.81
CA ARG A 220 -6.85 1.79 35.74
C ARG A 220 -7.04 3.27 36.11
N PRO A 221 -5.99 4.12 36.07
CA PRO A 221 -6.22 5.56 35.99
C PRO A 221 -6.91 5.85 34.65
N PRO A 222 -7.92 6.74 34.62
CA PRO A 222 -8.44 7.27 33.36
C PRO A 222 -7.30 8.05 32.69
N SER A 223 -7.03 7.75 31.42
CA SER A 223 -5.98 8.41 30.64
C SER A 223 -6.28 9.89 30.44
N LEU A 224 -5.40 10.77 30.93
CA LEU A 224 -4.67 11.78 30.15
C LEU A 224 -3.64 12.46 31.08
N HIS A 225 -2.40 12.62 30.61
CA HIS A 225 -1.35 13.48 31.15
C HIS A 225 -1.17 13.55 32.68
N SER A 226 -0.53 12.55 33.28
CA SER A 226 0.44 12.77 34.38
C SER A 226 1.17 11.48 34.71
N ARG A 227 2.51 11.51 34.67
CA ARG A 227 3.36 10.47 35.28
C ARG A 227 3.30 10.65 36.80
N VAL A 228 2.24 10.14 37.42
CA VAL A 228 2.31 9.78 38.85
C VAL A 228 2.85 8.36 38.90
N TYR A 229 4.13 8.22 39.27
CA TYR A 229 4.73 6.93 39.56
C TYR A 229 3.94 6.26 40.70
N ASP A 230 3.07 5.29 40.37
CA ASP A 230 2.48 4.43 41.39
C ASP A 230 3.61 3.52 41.92
N ARG A 231 4.03 3.79 43.15
CA ARG A 231 5.27 3.29 43.78
C ARG A 231 5.23 1.80 44.15
N GLY A 232 4.41 1.01 43.47
CA GLY A 232 4.12 -0.38 43.81
C GLY A 232 3.74 -1.29 42.64
N SER A 233 4.25 -1.02 41.44
CA SER A 233 4.21 -1.94 40.29
C SER A 233 5.65 -2.26 39.86
N PRO A 234 6.04 -3.55 39.72
CA PRO A 234 7.34 -3.92 39.18
C PRO A 234 7.50 -3.37 37.75
N ASN A 235 8.58 -2.63 37.51
CA ASN A 235 9.05 -2.25 36.18
C ASN A 235 10.41 -2.91 35.96
N VAL A 236 10.57 -3.64 34.85
CA VAL A 236 11.80 -4.37 34.54
C VAL A 236 12.34 -3.94 33.20
N GLU A 237 13.52 -3.35 33.20
CA GLU A 237 14.20 -2.95 31.98
C GLU A 237 14.74 -4.19 31.24
N LEU A 238 14.24 -4.47 30.04
CA LEU A 238 14.51 -5.74 29.38
C LEU A 238 15.97 -5.90 28.93
N HIS A 239 16.71 -4.80 28.76
CA HIS A 239 18.13 -4.87 28.44
C HIS A 239 19.00 -5.45 29.57
N SER A 240 18.47 -5.50 30.80
CA SER A 240 19.14 -6.10 31.96
C SER A 240 19.02 -7.63 32.00
N ILE A 241 18.17 -8.23 31.14
CA ILE A 241 17.93 -9.68 31.10
C ILE A 241 19.00 -10.33 30.19
N PRO A 242 19.79 -11.29 30.72
CA PRO A 242 20.73 -12.04 29.90
C PRO A 242 19.97 -12.90 28.87
N SER A 243 20.42 -12.84 27.61
CA SER A 243 19.79 -13.58 26.51
C SER A 243 19.78 -15.09 26.79
N GLY A 244 18.61 -15.72 26.82
CA GLY A 244 18.46 -17.16 27.03
C GLY A 244 18.35 -17.61 28.49
N GLU A 245 18.44 -16.70 29.47
CA GLU A 245 18.29 -17.03 30.89
C GLU A 245 16.87 -16.78 31.42
N ASN A 246 16.46 -17.57 32.42
CA ASN A 246 15.20 -17.38 33.12
C ASN A 246 15.44 -16.44 34.31
N MET A 247 14.74 -15.31 34.35
CA MET A 247 14.72 -14.42 35.52
C MET A 247 13.43 -14.66 36.32
N ILE A 248 13.56 -14.83 37.64
CA ILE A 248 12.42 -14.92 38.55
C ILE A 248 12.19 -13.56 39.18
N LEU A 249 11.05 -12.93 38.88
CA LEU A 249 10.58 -11.76 39.62
C LEU A 249 9.65 -12.27 40.73
N ALA A 250 10.02 -12.05 41.99
CA ALA A 250 9.29 -12.61 43.13
C ALA A 250 8.52 -11.53 43.92
N GLU A 251 7.24 -11.79 44.16
CA GLU A 251 6.46 -11.12 45.21
C GLU A 251 5.92 -12.20 46.18
N VAL A 252 5.58 -11.82 47.41
CA VAL A 252 5.51 -12.69 48.63
C VAL A 252 4.61 -13.95 48.52
N SER A 253 3.81 -14.12 47.46
CA SER A 253 3.05 -15.35 47.17
C SER A 253 3.00 -15.82 45.70
N THR A 254 3.52 -15.03 44.75
CA THR A 254 3.48 -15.29 43.30
C THR A 254 4.85 -15.03 42.67
N CYS A 255 5.27 -15.89 41.75
CA CYS A 255 6.51 -15.73 41.00
C CYS A 255 6.20 -15.51 39.53
N PHE A 256 6.88 -14.55 38.92
CA PHE A 256 6.86 -14.37 37.47
C PHE A 256 8.15 -14.97 36.91
N LEU A 257 8.01 -15.90 35.99
CA LEU A 257 9.12 -16.39 35.18
C LEU A 257 9.15 -15.55 33.91
N VAL A 258 10.25 -14.83 33.74
CA VAL A 258 10.53 -14.07 32.53
C VAL A 258 11.66 -14.77 31.80
N LYS A 259 11.39 -15.15 30.56
CA LYS A 259 12.39 -15.74 29.68
C LYS A 259 12.50 -14.89 28.42
N GLU A 260 13.68 -14.33 28.19
CA GLU A 260 14.00 -13.73 26.91
C GLU A 260 14.66 -14.78 26.03
N ALA A 261 14.07 -15.02 24.86
CA ALA A 261 14.68 -15.82 23.82
C ALA A 261 14.80 -14.99 22.55
N GLU A 262 15.96 -15.07 21.90
CA GLU A 262 16.07 -14.65 20.51
C GLU A 262 15.22 -15.61 19.67
N LYS A 263 14.31 -15.08 18.85
CA LYS A 263 13.49 -15.93 17.98
C LYS A 263 14.41 -16.56 16.93
N PRO A 264 14.53 -17.90 16.87
CA PRO A 264 15.38 -18.57 15.90
C PRO A 264 14.68 -18.52 14.55
N GLY A 265 14.89 -17.43 13.80
CA GLY A 265 14.26 -17.17 12.52
C GLY A 265 14.95 -16.00 11.84
N TYR A 266 16.12 -16.27 11.25
CA TYR A 266 16.83 -15.29 10.40
C TYR A 266 16.06 -14.97 9.11
N HIS A 267 15.04 -15.76 8.77
CA HIS A 267 14.22 -15.57 7.58
C HIS A 267 13.04 -14.63 7.86
N LEU A 268 12.83 -13.69 6.94
CA LEU A 268 11.63 -12.85 6.90
C LEU A 268 10.52 -13.62 6.18
N ASP A 269 9.29 -13.47 6.65
CA ASP A 269 8.09 -13.96 5.96
C ASP A 269 7.69 -13.00 4.81
N VAL A 270 8.17 -11.76 4.87
CA VAL A 270 8.09 -10.75 3.82
C VAL A 270 9.30 -10.86 2.89
N ARG A 271 9.09 -10.84 1.58
CA ARG A 271 10.15 -10.74 0.57
C ARG A 271 10.57 -9.29 0.41
N LEU A 272 11.86 -9.04 0.57
CA LEU A 272 12.50 -7.76 0.25
C LEU A 272 13.33 -7.92 -1.03
N GLY A 273 12.96 -7.21 -2.09
CA GLY A 273 13.66 -7.20 -3.37
C GLY A 273 12.86 -6.52 -4.47
N PHE A 274 13.57 -5.99 -5.46
CA PHE A 274 12.98 -5.35 -6.64
C PHE A 274 12.82 -6.32 -7.82
N ASP A 275 13.57 -7.43 -7.81
CA ASP A 275 13.43 -8.51 -8.78
C ASP A 275 12.09 -9.23 -8.70
N LEU A 276 11.72 -9.90 -9.80
CA LEU A 276 10.59 -10.82 -9.86
C LEU A 276 10.78 -11.97 -8.87
N CYS A 277 9.71 -12.41 -8.21
CA CYS A 277 9.78 -13.57 -7.35
C CYS A 277 10.12 -14.85 -8.13
N MET A 278 10.66 -15.85 -7.43
CA MET A 278 11.07 -17.11 -8.07
C MET A 278 9.91 -17.80 -8.80
N GLN A 279 8.69 -17.67 -8.29
CA GLN A 279 7.48 -18.24 -8.90
C GLN A 279 7.10 -17.53 -10.21
N GLU A 280 7.25 -16.20 -10.29
CA GLU A 280 7.05 -15.47 -11.54
C GLU A 280 8.16 -15.83 -12.56
N GLN A 281 9.42 -15.96 -12.12
CA GLN A 281 10.51 -16.39 -13.01
C GLN A 281 10.29 -17.80 -13.58
N ASP A 282 9.87 -18.76 -12.75
CA ASP A 282 9.50 -20.12 -13.17
C ASP A 282 8.29 -20.09 -14.12
N PHE A 283 7.28 -19.27 -13.83
CA PHE A 283 6.16 -19.04 -14.75
C PHE A 283 6.62 -18.53 -16.11
N LEU A 284 7.52 -17.55 -16.16
CA LEU A 284 8.03 -17.01 -17.42
C LEU A 284 8.68 -18.08 -18.28
N HIS A 285 9.51 -18.95 -17.67
CA HIS A 285 10.13 -20.07 -18.38
C HIS A 285 9.09 -21.06 -18.92
N LYS A 286 8.07 -21.39 -18.13
CA LYS A 286 7.00 -22.29 -18.56
C LYS A 286 6.14 -21.68 -19.67
N ARG A 287 5.76 -20.41 -19.53
CA ARG A 287 4.91 -19.69 -20.49
C ARG A 287 5.62 -19.46 -21.83
N GLN A 288 6.95 -19.35 -21.85
CA GLN A 288 7.73 -19.30 -23.10
C GLN A 288 7.45 -20.49 -24.03
N ASN A 289 7.19 -21.69 -23.50
CA ASN A 289 6.81 -22.87 -24.29
C ASN A 289 5.47 -22.73 -25.02
N TYR A 290 4.62 -21.78 -24.61
CA TYR A 290 3.37 -21.44 -25.30
C TYR A 290 3.55 -20.24 -26.23
N VAL A 291 4.25 -19.21 -25.76
CA VAL A 291 4.42 -17.94 -26.47
C VAL A 291 5.25 -18.10 -27.75
N ALA A 292 6.39 -18.80 -27.70
CA ALA A 292 7.26 -18.93 -28.87
C ALA A 292 6.58 -19.70 -30.03
N PRO A 293 5.92 -20.86 -29.80
CA PRO A 293 5.16 -21.54 -30.85
C PRO A 293 3.96 -20.73 -31.35
N ALA A 294 3.26 -20.02 -30.46
CA ALA A 294 2.14 -19.16 -30.84
C ALA A 294 2.60 -18.02 -31.76
N LEU A 295 3.67 -17.32 -31.41
CA LEU A 295 4.26 -16.26 -32.23
C LEU A 295 4.74 -16.79 -33.58
N LYS A 296 5.39 -17.96 -33.61
CA LYS A 296 5.78 -18.60 -34.87
C LYS A 296 4.57 -18.85 -35.77
N LYS A 297 3.49 -19.39 -35.22
CA LYS A 297 2.27 -19.70 -35.97
C LYS A 297 1.58 -18.44 -36.47
N VAL A 298 1.42 -17.45 -35.60
CA VAL A 298 0.73 -16.19 -35.89
C VAL A 298 1.48 -15.37 -36.94
N LEU A 299 2.81 -15.29 -36.83
CA LEU A 299 3.66 -14.55 -37.78
C LEU A 299 4.14 -15.38 -38.98
N GLN A 300 3.77 -16.67 -39.05
CA GLN A 300 4.20 -17.61 -40.09
C GLN A 300 5.74 -17.64 -40.26
N LEU A 301 6.48 -17.66 -39.16
CA LEU A 301 7.95 -17.66 -39.20
C LEU A 301 8.49 -19.02 -39.67
N GLU A 302 9.49 -18.99 -40.55
CA GLU A 302 10.15 -20.21 -41.06
C GLU A 302 10.90 -20.97 -39.96
N GLN A 303 11.59 -20.24 -39.07
CA GLN A 303 12.41 -20.79 -38.00
C GLN A 303 11.74 -20.59 -36.64
N ASP A 304 12.04 -21.50 -35.70
CA ASP A 304 11.63 -21.34 -34.30
C ASP A 304 12.32 -20.12 -33.68
N LEU A 305 11.58 -19.41 -32.84
CA LEU A 305 12.12 -18.31 -32.05
C LEU A 305 12.95 -18.87 -30.91
N LEU A 306 14.15 -18.33 -30.74
CA LEU A 306 14.97 -18.57 -29.55
C LEU A 306 14.40 -17.76 -28.36
N ASP A 307 14.70 -18.17 -27.13
CA ASP A 307 14.15 -17.52 -25.93
C ASP A 307 14.39 -16.00 -25.89
N HIS A 308 15.60 -15.56 -26.27
CA HIS A 308 15.96 -14.14 -26.33
C HIS A 308 15.34 -13.38 -27.52
N GLU A 309 14.86 -14.09 -28.54
CA GLU A 309 14.16 -13.51 -29.68
C GLU A 309 12.66 -13.34 -29.42
N THR A 310 12.15 -13.98 -28.37
CA THR A 310 10.72 -14.00 -28.02
C THR A 310 10.35 -12.70 -27.28
N PRO A 311 9.53 -11.80 -27.87
CA PRO A 311 9.10 -10.59 -27.20
C PRO A 311 8.10 -10.89 -26.07
N VAL A 312 8.16 -10.09 -25.01
CA VAL A 312 7.18 -10.11 -23.92
C VAL A 312 6.00 -9.24 -24.32
N VAL A 313 4.88 -9.89 -24.65
CA VAL A 313 3.61 -9.24 -24.97
C VAL A 313 2.73 -9.12 -23.73
N ALA A 314 2.27 -7.92 -23.40
CA ALA A 314 1.36 -7.68 -22.29
C ALA A 314 0.03 -7.11 -22.80
N ILE A 315 -1.07 -7.60 -22.24
CA ILE A 315 -2.39 -7.01 -22.40
C ILE A 315 -2.66 -6.18 -21.15
N MET A 316 -2.95 -4.90 -21.35
CA MET A 316 -3.37 -4.01 -20.28
C MET A 316 -4.73 -3.40 -20.59
N THR A 317 -5.45 -3.05 -19.54
CA THR A 317 -6.84 -2.64 -19.63
C THR A 317 -7.12 -1.42 -18.78
N THR A 318 -8.21 -0.73 -19.07
CA THR A 318 -8.74 0.33 -18.22
C THR A 318 -10.06 -0.09 -17.56
N GLY A 319 -10.43 0.57 -16.47
CA GLY A 319 -11.67 0.31 -15.76
C GLY A 319 -12.89 0.93 -16.43
N GLY A 320 -14.06 0.44 -16.06
CA GLY A 320 -15.33 0.94 -16.57
C GLY A 320 -16.55 0.15 -16.09
N GLY A 321 -16.47 -0.46 -14.91
CA GLY A 321 -17.54 -1.30 -14.36
C GLY A 321 -17.96 -2.41 -15.31
N MET A 322 -19.28 -2.60 -15.44
CA MET A 322 -19.86 -3.66 -16.26
C MET A 322 -19.51 -3.52 -17.75
N ARG A 323 -19.33 -2.28 -18.25
CA ARG A 323 -18.88 -2.04 -19.64
C ARG A 323 -17.52 -2.66 -19.88
N SER A 324 -16.57 -2.39 -18.98
CA SER A 324 -15.22 -2.95 -19.07
C SER A 324 -15.19 -4.47 -18.86
N LEU A 325 -16.05 -5.01 -17.99
CA LEU A 325 -16.23 -6.46 -17.84
C LEU A 325 -16.63 -7.08 -19.18
N THR A 326 -17.70 -6.57 -19.80
CA THR A 326 -18.25 -7.10 -21.05
C THR A 326 -17.29 -6.89 -22.22
N ALA A 327 -16.74 -5.69 -22.40
CA ALA A 327 -15.83 -5.39 -23.50
C ALA A 327 -14.54 -6.22 -23.46
N LEU A 328 -14.04 -6.55 -22.26
CA LEU A 328 -12.86 -7.41 -22.12
C LEU A 328 -13.11 -8.83 -22.63
N TYR A 329 -14.27 -9.43 -22.35
CA TYR A 329 -14.62 -10.75 -22.91
C TYR A 329 -14.60 -10.74 -24.44
N GLY A 330 -15.19 -9.72 -25.07
CA GLY A 330 -15.19 -9.57 -26.53
C GLY A 330 -13.77 -9.39 -27.08
N SER A 331 -12.96 -8.54 -26.45
CA SER A 331 -11.58 -8.30 -26.86
C SER A 331 -10.72 -9.57 -26.75
N LEU A 332 -10.83 -10.32 -25.64
CA LEU A 332 -10.12 -11.59 -25.46
C LEU A 332 -10.58 -12.66 -26.46
N ARG A 333 -11.87 -12.69 -26.81
CA ARG A 333 -12.38 -13.57 -27.86
C ARG A 333 -11.77 -13.23 -29.23
N GLY A 334 -11.67 -11.94 -29.56
CA GLY A 334 -10.97 -11.47 -30.77
C GLY A 334 -9.51 -11.90 -30.78
N LEU A 335 -8.77 -11.64 -29.69
CA LEU A 335 -7.35 -12.03 -29.58
C LEU A 335 -7.16 -13.55 -29.65
N LYS A 336 -8.08 -14.34 -29.09
CA LYS A 336 -8.05 -15.80 -29.19
C LYS A 336 -8.26 -16.27 -30.63
N LYS A 337 -9.23 -15.69 -31.35
CA LYS A 337 -9.48 -16.01 -32.77
C LYS A 337 -8.29 -15.70 -33.67
N LEU A 338 -7.53 -14.66 -33.37
CA LEU A 338 -6.27 -14.32 -34.05
C LEU A 338 -5.07 -15.18 -33.59
N GLY A 339 -5.22 -16.02 -32.56
CA GLY A 339 -4.11 -16.76 -31.95
C GLY A 339 -3.14 -15.90 -31.12
N VAL A 340 -3.42 -14.61 -30.97
CA VAL A 340 -2.58 -13.63 -30.27
C VAL A 340 -2.66 -13.79 -28.74
N LEU A 341 -3.77 -14.32 -28.21
CA LEU A 341 -3.91 -14.54 -26.76
C LEU A 341 -2.83 -15.46 -26.18
N ASP A 342 -2.42 -16.49 -26.94
CA ASP A 342 -1.33 -17.39 -26.51
C ASP A 342 0.06 -16.74 -26.61
N CYS A 343 0.19 -15.64 -27.38
CA CYS A 343 1.40 -14.84 -27.43
C CYS A 343 1.56 -13.94 -26.17
N ALA A 344 0.48 -13.71 -25.41
CA ALA A 344 0.52 -12.85 -24.23
C ALA A 344 1.19 -13.53 -23.02
N MET A 345 2.13 -12.82 -22.41
CA MET A 345 2.81 -13.18 -21.16
C MET A 345 2.01 -12.71 -19.94
N TYR A 346 1.49 -11.48 -20.00
CA TYR A 346 0.81 -10.80 -18.90
C TYR A 346 -0.58 -10.31 -19.32
N LEU A 347 -1.53 -10.37 -18.38
CA LEU A 347 -2.84 -9.73 -18.49
C LEU A 347 -3.09 -8.90 -17.24
N THR A 348 -3.15 -7.58 -17.38
CA THR A 348 -3.31 -6.66 -16.25
C THR A 348 -4.68 -6.01 -16.23
N GLY A 349 -5.28 -5.90 -15.04
CA GLY A 349 -6.63 -5.36 -14.88
C GLY A 349 -6.79 -4.46 -13.68
N LEU A 350 -7.77 -3.56 -13.80
CA LEU A 350 -8.22 -2.67 -12.73
C LEU A 350 -9.75 -2.51 -12.78
N SER A 351 -10.35 -2.17 -11.64
CA SER A 351 -11.79 -1.93 -11.52
C SER A 351 -12.62 -3.05 -12.18
N GLY A 352 -13.61 -2.71 -13.01
CA GLY A 352 -14.52 -3.68 -13.65
C GLY A 352 -13.86 -4.79 -14.48
N THR A 353 -12.64 -4.61 -15.01
CA THR A 353 -11.94 -5.69 -15.74
C THR A 353 -11.42 -6.79 -14.83
N THR A 354 -11.21 -6.47 -13.54
CA THR A 354 -10.81 -7.47 -12.55
C THR A 354 -11.88 -8.54 -12.37
N TRP A 355 -13.16 -8.21 -12.58
CA TRP A 355 -14.30 -9.12 -12.48
C TRP A 355 -14.32 -10.15 -13.63
N THR A 356 -13.92 -9.74 -14.83
CA THR A 356 -13.75 -10.67 -15.96
C THR A 356 -12.57 -11.59 -15.70
N MET A 357 -11.44 -11.03 -15.28
CA MET A 357 -10.25 -11.80 -14.97
C MET A 357 -10.53 -12.81 -13.85
N SER A 358 -11.01 -12.37 -12.68
CA SER A 358 -11.32 -13.25 -11.56
C SER A 358 -12.24 -14.41 -11.96
N ASN A 359 -13.25 -14.18 -12.80
CA ASN A 359 -14.13 -15.22 -13.29
C ASN A 359 -13.43 -16.19 -14.27
N LEU A 360 -12.61 -15.68 -15.19
CA LEU A 360 -11.85 -16.50 -16.15
C LEU A 360 -10.84 -17.41 -15.44
N TYR A 361 -10.06 -16.86 -14.49
CA TYR A 361 -9.00 -17.59 -13.79
C TYR A 361 -9.51 -18.63 -12.77
N ARG A 362 -10.83 -18.83 -12.66
CA ARG A 362 -11.42 -20.00 -11.97
C ARG A 362 -11.23 -21.29 -12.76
N ASP A 363 -11.15 -21.20 -14.08
CA ASP A 363 -10.86 -22.32 -14.96
C ASP A 363 -9.36 -22.36 -15.28
N ALA A 364 -8.70 -23.45 -14.90
CA ALA A 364 -7.27 -23.64 -15.08
C ALA A 364 -6.82 -23.57 -16.56
N ASP A 365 -7.72 -23.80 -17.51
CA ASP A 365 -7.44 -23.85 -18.96
C ASP A 365 -8.29 -22.83 -19.75
N TRP A 366 -8.73 -21.74 -19.11
CA TRP A 366 -9.70 -20.81 -19.71
C TRP A 366 -9.26 -20.27 -21.07
N SER A 367 -7.98 -19.91 -21.26
CA SER A 367 -7.49 -19.37 -22.54
C SER A 367 -7.34 -20.44 -23.61
N GLN A 368 -7.26 -21.71 -23.22
CA GLN A 368 -7.11 -22.86 -24.11
C GLN A 368 -8.47 -23.37 -24.63
N LYS A 369 -9.55 -23.11 -23.87
CA LYS A 369 -10.94 -23.44 -24.24
C LYS A 369 -11.63 -22.33 -25.02
N ASP A 370 -12.76 -22.64 -25.65
CA ASP A 370 -13.66 -21.60 -26.16
C ASP A 370 -14.20 -20.73 -25.01
N LEU A 371 -14.27 -19.42 -25.22
CA LEU A 371 -14.76 -18.46 -24.23
C LEU A 371 -16.29 -18.34 -24.21
N ASP A 372 -16.99 -18.93 -25.19
CA ASP A 372 -18.44 -18.79 -25.34
C ASP A 372 -19.23 -19.28 -24.11
N LYS A 373 -18.72 -20.31 -23.40
CA LYS A 373 -19.33 -20.77 -22.15
C LYS A 373 -19.27 -19.68 -21.07
N GLN A 374 -18.10 -19.09 -20.86
CA GLN A 374 -17.87 -18.04 -19.86
C GLN A 374 -18.60 -16.75 -20.25
N ILE A 375 -18.66 -16.42 -21.54
CA ILE A 375 -19.42 -15.28 -22.07
C ILE A 375 -20.92 -15.48 -21.85
N SER A 376 -21.44 -16.70 -22.06
CA SER A 376 -22.84 -17.04 -21.82
C SER A 376 -23.19 -17.00 -20.33
N GLU A 377 -22.29 -17.50 -19.47
CA GLU A 377 -22.46 -17.39 -18.02
C GLU A 377 -22.46 -15.93 -17.56
N ALA A 378 -21.51 -15.12 -18.03
CA ALA A 378 -21.49 -13.70 -17.75
C ALA A 378 -22.75 -12.99 -18.27
N ARG A 379 -23.25 -13.34 -19.47
CA ARG A 379 -24.52 -12.83 -20.02
C ARG A 379 -25.69 -13.09 -19.07
N LYS A 380 -25.84 -14.32 -18.59
CA LYS A 380 -26.90 -14.70 -17.62
C LYS A 380 -26.86 -13.81 -16.38
N HIS A 381 -25.66 -13.58 -15.83
CA HIS A 381 -25.51 -12.73 -14.66
C HIS A 381 -25.73 -11.25 -15.00
N MET A 382 -25.32 -10.77 -16.17
CA MET A 382 -25.50 -9.38 -16.58
C MET A 382 -26.95 -8.99 -16.85
N THR A 383 -27.80 -9.94 -17.24
CA THR A 383 -29.20 -9.68 -17.61
C THR A 383 -30.18 -9.96 -16.48
N LYS A 384 -29.77 -10.71 -15.44
CA LYS A 384 -30.64 -11.02 -14.29
C LYS A 384 -31.09 -9.77 -13.55
N CYS A 385 -32.32 -9.80 -13.02
CA CYS A 385 -32.85 -8.73 -12.18
C CYS A 385 -32.03 -8.61 -10.89
N LYS A 386 -31.47 -7.42 -10.63
CA LYS A 386 -30.55 -7.19 -9.51
C LYS A 386 -31.24 -6.88 -8.18
N ILE A 387 -32.54 -6.57 -8.19
CA ILE A 387 -33.34 -6.20 -6.99
C ILE A 387 -33.27 -7.30 -5.91
N ASN A 388 -33.19 -8.57 -6.33
CA ASN A 388 -33.09 -9.70 -5.40
C ASN A 388 -31.82 -9.67 -4.54
N SER A 389 -30.74 -9.02 -5.00
CA SER A 389 -29.49 -8.86 -4.24
C SER A 389 -29.65 -7.96 -3.01
N LEU A 390 -30.75 -7.22 -2.92
CA LEU A 390 -31.13 -6.39 -1.77
C LEU A 390 -32.22 -7.03 -0.90
N SER A 391 -32.54 -8.31 -1.11
CA SER A 391 -33.54 -9.00 -0.31
C SER A 391 -33.14 -9.12 1.15
N LEU A 392 -34.12 -9.28 2.05
CA LEU A 392 -33.88 -9.50 3.48
C LEU A 392 -32.99 -10.72 3.76
N GLU A 393 -33.04 -11.74 2.91
CA GLU A 393 -32.17 -12.92 3.01
C GLU A 393 -30.71 -12.57 2.70
N TYR A 394 -30.46 -11.85 1.61
CA TYR A 394 -29.11 -11.36 1.26
C TYR A 394 -28.56 -10.39 2.30
N LEU A 395 -29.37 -9.47 2.82
CA LEU A 395 -28.95 -8.55 3.89
C LEU A 395 -28.54 -9.30 5.16
N LYS A 396 -29.30 -10.34 5.55
CA LYS A 396 -28.92 -11.24 6.67
C LYS A 396 -27.62 -11.98 6.37
N TYR A 397 -27.45 -12.48 5.15
CA TYR A 397 -26.22 -13.13 4.69
C TYR A 397 -25.02 -12.17 4.77
N TYR A 398 -25.13 -10.94 4.24
CA TYR A 398 -24.07 -9.93 4.28
C TYR A 398 -23.65 -9.60 5.69
N LYS A 399 -24.62 -9.34 6.58
CA LYS A 399 -24.35 -9.11 8.00
C LYS A 399 -23.60 -10.29 8.63
N LYS A 400 -24.01 -11.53 8.33
CA LYS A 400 -23.34 -12.74 8.83
C LYS A 400 -21.88 -12.82 8.34
N GLN A 401 -21.63 -12.56 7.06
CA GLN A 401 -20.29 -12.58 6.48
C GLN A 401 -19.40 -11.47 7.06
N LEU A 402 -19.90 -10.24 7.18
CA LEU A 402 -19.15 -9.13 7.80
C LEU A 402 -18.84 -9.41 9.29
N CYS A 403 -19.80 -9.94 10.05
CA CYS A 403 -19.57 -10.35 11.43
C CYS A 403 -18.56 -11.51 11.54
N GLN A 404 -18.50 -12.41 10.56
CA GLN A 404 -17.47 -13.45 10.50
C GLN A 404 -16.09 -12.83 10.22
N ARG A 405 -15.98 -11.96 9.22
CA ARG A 405 -14.74 -11.26 8.85
C ARG A 405 -14.17 -10.43 10.00
N LYS A 406 -15.04 -9.76 10.77
CA LYS A 406 -14.68 -9.07 12.02
C LYS A 406 -14.15 -10.01 13.10
N ARG A 407 -14.74 -11.21 13.25
CA ARG A 407 -14.27 -12.25 14.19
C ARG A 407 -12.93 -12.86 13.77
N GLU A 408 -12.65 -12.92 12.48
CA GLU A 408 -11.36 -13.34 11.92
C GLU A 408 -10.23 -12.30 12.15
N GLY A 409 -10.56 -11.12 12.67
CA GLY A 409 -9.59 -10.07 13.02
C GLY A 409 -9.36 -9.00 11.95
N ARG A 410 -10.22 -8.93 10.93
CA ARG A 410 -10.18 -7.89 9.89
C ARG A 410 -11.09 -6.72 10.25
N ARG A 411 -10.71 -5.52 9.81
CA ARG A 411 -11.61 -4.36 9.83
C ARG A 411 -12.64 -4.54 8.70
N THR A 412 -13.86 -4.08 8.96
CA THR A 412 -14.95 -4.13 7.98
C THR A 412 -15.36 -2.71 7.63
N SER A 413 -15.47 -2.45 6.33
CA SER A 413 -15.80 -1.17 5.71
C SER A 413 -17.00 -1.33 4.78
N PHE A 414 -17.46 -0.23 4.17
CA PHE A 414 -18.47 -0.31 3.12
C PHE A 414 -17.96 -1.05 1.87
N ILE A 415 -16.65 -1.04 1.61
CA ILE A 415 -16.05 -1.80 0.50
C ILE A 415 -16.21 -3.31 0.71
N ASP A 416 -16.15 -3.80 1.96
CA ASP A 416 -16.39 -5.21 2.24
C ASP A 416 -17.86 -5.60 1.96
N LEU A 417 -18.80 -4.69 2.25
CA LEU A 417 -20.21 -4.89 1.86
C LEU A 417 -20.37 -4.85 0.34
N TRP A 418 -19.72 -3.90 -0.33
CA TRP A 418 -19.71 -3.81 -1.79
C TRP A 418 -19.20 -5.11 -2.42
N GLY A 419 -18.07 -5.66 -1.96
CA GLY A 419 -17.56 -6.96 -2.41
C GLY A 419 -18.57 -8.10 -2.32
N LEU A 420 -19.36 -8.16 -1.24
CA LEU A 420 -20.45 -9.14 -1.08
C LEU A 420 -21.66 -8.87 -1.99
N VAL A 421 -21.93 -7.61 -2.30
CA VAL A 421 -22.94 -7.24 -3.29
C VAL A 421 -22.44 -7.62 -4.69
N LEU A 422 -21.20 -7.34 -5.08
CA LEU A 422 -20.66 -7.82 -6.36
C LEU A 422 -20.75 -9.33 -6.48
N GLU A 423 -20.39 -10.07 -5.44
CA GLU A 423 -20.50 -11.53 -5.42
C GLU A 423 -21.91 -12.00 -5.82
N SER A 424 -22.96 -11.38 -5.28
CA SER A 424 -24.34 -11.75 -5.66
C SER A 424 -24.75 -11.23 -7.05
N LEU A 425 -24.15 -10.12 -7.51
CA LEU A 425 -24.37 -9.61 -8.86
C LEU A 425 -23.74 -10.51 -9.92
N LEU A 426 -22.54 -11.05 -9.67
CA LEU A 426 -21.71 -11.79 -10.61
C LEU A 426 -21.85 -13.30 -10.50
N HIS A 427 -22.34 -13.83 -9.38
CA HIS A 427 -22.50 -15.26 -9.13
C HIS A 427 -23.86 -15.61 -8.52
N ASP A 428 -24.22 -16.88 -8.63
CA ASP A 428 -25.43 -17.44 -7.99
C ASP A 428 -25.04 -18.07 -6.64
N GLY A 429 -24.75 -17.21 -5.66
CA GLY A 429 -24.45 -17.59 -4.28
C GLY A 429 -23.03 -17.28 -3.84
N LYS A 430 -22.62 -17.93 -2.75
CA LYS A 430 -21.31 -17.71 -2.13
C LYS A 430 -20.19 -18.25 -3.02
N ASP A 431 -19.26 -17.38 -3.45
CA ASP A 431 -18.02 -17.81 -4.06
C ASP A 431 -16.92 -17.94 -2.98
N ASN A 432 -16.24 -19.08 -2.95
CA ASN A 432 -15.14 -19.34 -2.01
C ASN A 432 -13.74 -19.22 -2.66
N HIS A 433 -13.65 -18.94 -3.96
CA HIS A 433 -12.37 -18.78 -4.65
C HIS A 433 -11.56 -17.64 -4.04
N ARG A 434 -10.24 -17.81 -4.09
CA ARG A 434 -9.25 -16.86 -3.58
C ARG A 434 -8.27 -16.49 -4.68
N LEU A 435 -7.44 -15.48 -4.43
CA LEU A 435 -6.44 -15.08 -5.42
C LEU A 435 -5.34 -16.15 -5.56
N SER A 436 -4.95 -16.81 -4.47
CA SER A 436 -3.99 -17.92 -4.50
C SER A 436 -4.48 -19.12 -5.30
N ASP A 437 -5.80 -19.36 -5.37
CA ASP A 437 -6.37 -20.46 -6.16
C ASP A 437 -6.08 -20.33 -7.66
N GLN A 438 -5.87 -19.09 -8.15
CA GLN A 438 -5.55 -18.82 -9.55
C GLN A 438 -4.16 -19.32 -9.95
N GLN A 439 -3.29 -19.71 -9.00
CA GLN A 439 -2.02 -20.37 -9.32
C GLN A 439 -2.23 -21.62 -10.19
N ARG A 440 -3.35 -22.34 -10.02
CA ARG A 440 -3.72 -23.51 -10.84
C ARG A 440 -3.94 -23.16 -12.32
N ALA A 441 -4.23 -21.91 -12.63
CA ALA A 441 -4.41 -21.44 -13.99
C ALA A 441 -3.09 -20.99 -14.65
N ILE A 442 -1.98 -20.96 -13.91
CA ILE A 442 -0.69 -20.48 -14.43
C ILE A 442 0.48 -21.43 -14.12
N ASP A 443 0.24 -22.50 -13.36
CA ASP A 443 1.24 -23.48 -12.91
C ASP A 443 2.03 -24.17 -14.04
N ARG A 444 1.41 -24.34 -15.21
CA ARG A 444 2.02 -24.88 -16.44
C ARG A 444 2.36 -23.79 -17.46
N GLY A 445 2.06 -22.52 -17.20
CA GLY A 445 2.19 -21.44 -18.17
C GLY A 445 1.09 -21.45 -19.25
N GLN A 446 -0.05 -22.09 -18.99
CA GLN A 446 -1.13 -22.27 -19.96
C GLN A 446 -2.00 -21.02 -20.18
N ASN A 447 -2.01 -20.08 -19.24
CA ASN A 447 -2.65 -18.77 -19.39
C ASN A 447 -1.62 -17.65 -19.14
N PRO A 448 -1.87 -16.40 -19.59
CA PRO A 448 -1.09 -15.24 -19.17
C PRO A 448 -1.10 -15.09 -17.64
N LEU A 449 -0.09 -14.45 -17.05
CA LEU A 449 -0.09 -14.15 -15.62
C LEU A 449 -1.07 -13.00 -15.33
N PRO A 450 -2.11 -13.21 -14.50
CA PRO A 450 -3.01 -12.13 -14.11
C PRO A 450 -2.32 -11.22 -13.11
N ILE A 451 -2.40 -9.91 -13.37
CA ILE A 451 -1.95 -8.88 -12.43
C ILE A 451 -3.10 -7.91 -12.18
N TYR A 452 -3.44 -7.73 -10.91
CA TYR A 452 -4.44 -6.76 -10.46
C TYR A 452 -3.75 -5.60 -9.74
N THR A 453 -4.37 -4.43 -9.72
CA THR A 453 -3.76 -3.24 -9.11
C THR A 453 -4.73 -2.43 -8.25
N ALA A 454 -4.18 -1.80 -7.22
CA ALA A 454 -4.84 -0.82 -6.36
C ALA A 454 -3.87 0.33 -6.04
N VAL A 455 -4.37 1.39 -5.41
CA VAL A 455 -3.55 2.46 -4.85
C VAL A 455 -3.68 2.48 -3.34
N ASN A 456 -2.53 2.49 -2.64
CA ASN A 456 -2.46 2.82 -1.22
C ASN A 456 -2.48 4.34 -1.05
N VAL A 457 -3.35 4.83 -0.16
CA VAL A 457 -3.58 6.25 0.14
C VAL A 457 -3.40 6.50 1.64
N LYS A 458 -3.34 7.76 2.06
CA LYS A 458 -3.37 8.12 3.48
C LYS A 458 -4.64 8.91 3.81
N ASN A 459 -5.19 8.67 5.01
CA ASN A 459 -6.45 9.29 5.44
C ASN A 459 -6.38 10.81 5.53
N ASN A 460 -5.24 11.41 5.86
CA ASN A 460 -5.14 12.86 6.05
C ASN A 460 -4.64 13.60 4.79
N TYR A 461 -4.49 12.92 3.67
CA TYR A 461 -3.92 13.49 2.44
C TYR A 461 -4.85 13.24 1.25
N SER A 462 -4.83 14.14 0.25
CA SER A 462 -5.50 13.90 -1.02
C SER A 462 -4.85 12.71 -1.74
N THR A 463 -5.60 12.02 -2.60
CA THR A 463 -5.01 11.00 -3.51
C THR A 463 -3.97 11.59 -4.45
N LEU A 464 -4.04 12.90 -4.73
CA LEU A 464 -3.01 13.60 -5.50
C LEU A 464 -1.74 13.81 -4.68
N ASP A 465 -1.87 14.05 -3.37
CA ASP A 465 -0.79 14.38 -2.44
C ASP A 465 -0.05 13.14 -1.90
N PHE A 466 -0.71 11.97 -1.86
CA PHE A 466 -0.09 10.69 -1.48
C PHE A 466 -0.76 9.50 -2.18
N LYS A 467 0.05 8.71 -2.88
CA LYS A 467 -0.37 7.50 -3.59
C LYS A 467 0.78 6.54 -3.80
N GLU A 468 0.52 5.25 -3.65
CA GLU A 468 1.51 4.20 -3.92
C GLU A 468 0.85 3.01 -4.62
N TRP A 469 1.43 2.57 -5.73
CA TRP A 469 0.91 1.46 -6.50
C TRP A 469 1.08 0.13 -5.75
N VAL A 470 -0.02 -0.59 -5.60
CA VAL A 470 -0.05 -1.94 -5.04
C VAL A 470 -0.36 -2.92 -6.16
N GLU A 471 0.44 -3.96 -6.25
CA GLU A 471 0.30 -5.03 -7.23
C GLU A 471 -0.17 -6.30 -6.54
N PHE A 472 -1.05 -7.04 -7.21
CA PHE A 472 -1.56 -8.33 -6.76
C PHE A 472 -1.41 -9.35 -7.86
N THR A 473 -0.77 -10.47 -7.55
CA THR A 473 -0.65 -11.64 -8.42
C THR A 473 -1.12 -12.88 -7.66
N PRO A 474 -1.31 -14.03 -8.32
CA PRO A 474 -1.55 -15.28 -7.60
C PRO A 474 -0.39 -15.70 -6.68
N TYR A 475 0.83 -15.19 -6.92
CA TYR A 475 2.03 -15.53 -6.15
C TYR A 475 2.28 -14.60 -4.98
N GLU A 476 2.26 -13.29 -5.23
CA GLU A 476 2.57 -12.27 -4.23
C GLU A 476 1.77 -10.97 -4.41
N VAL A 477 1.67 -10.23 -3.31
CA VAL A 477 1.07 -8.90 -3.21
C VAL A 477 2.10 -7.94 -2.62
N GLY A 478 2.28 -6.75 -3.20
CA GLY A 478 3.32 -5.85 -2.72
C GLY A 478 3.32 -4.43 -3.26
N LEU A 479 4.19 -3.61 -2.67
CA LEU A 479 4.44 -2.22 -3.08
C LEU A 479 5.80 -2.14 -3.77
N GLN A 480 5.76 -1.78 -5.06
CA GLN A 480 6.95 -1.77 -5.93
C GLN A 480 7.96 -0.71 -5.50
N LYS A 481 7.46 0.46 -5.06
CA LYS A 481 8.25 1.57 -4.53
C LYS A 481 9.24 1.14 -3.44
N TYR A 482 8.82 0.22 -2.57
CA TYR A 482 9.65 -0.27 -1.46
C TYR A 482 10.32 -1.61 -1.73
N GLY A 483 10.01 -2.27 -2.87
CA GLY A 483 10.50 -3.62 -3.18
C GLY A 483 10.09 -4.62 -2.10
N VAL A 484 8.82 -4.57 -1.66
CA VAL A 484 8.32 -5.37 -0.53
C VAL A 484 7.06 -6.13 -0.91
N PHE A 485 7.10 -7.44 -0.71
CA PHE A 485 6.05 -8.36 -1.14
C PHE A 485 5.76 -9.42 -0.08
N VAL A 486 4.51 -9.83 0.02
CA VAL A 486 4.05 -10.98 0.82
C VAL A 486 3.43 -12.00 -0.10
N ARG A 487 3.45 -13.27 0.31
CA ARG A 487 2.65 -14.29 -0.37
C ARG A 487 1.18 -13.88 -0.35
N THR A 488 0.49 -14.18 -1.45
CA THR A 488 -0.92 -13.82 -1.62
C THR A 488 -1.81 -14.35 -0.49
N GLU A 489 -1.56 -15.58 -0.01
CA GLU A 489 -2.33 -16.17 1.09
C GLU A 489 -2.12 -15.49 2.45
N ASP A 490 -1.04 -14.72 2.61
CA ASP A 490 -0.72 -14.02 3.85
C ASP A 490 -1.18 -12.55 3.82
N PHE A 491 -1.70 -12.06 2.69
CA PHE A 491 -2.20 -10.69 2.57
C PHE A 491 -3.37 -10.37 3.51
N GLY A 492 -3.21 -9.30 4.29
CA GLY A 492 -4.10 -8.90 5.39
C GLY A 492 -3.88 -9.65 6.70
N SER A 493 -2.85 -10.49 6.79
CA SER A 493 -2.32 -10.97 8.08
C SER A 493 -1.53 -9.89 8.80
N GLU A 494 -1.25 -10.09 10.08
CA GLU A 494 -0.52 -9.13 10.89
C GLU A 494 0.99 -9.44 10.86
N PHE A 495 1.79 -8.43 10.54
CA PHE A 495 3.25 -8.53 10.49
C PHE A 495 3.90 -7.53 11.44
N PHE A 496 5.13 -7.84 11.83
CA PHE A 496 6.00 -6.91 12.56
C PHE A 496 7.45 -7.14 12.15
N MET A 497 8.12 -6.09 11.68
CA MET A 497 9.53 -6.16 11.23
C MET A 497 9.77 -7.26 10.18
N GLY A 498 8.82 -7.45 9.26
CA GLY A 498 8.90 -8.44 8.18
C GLY A 498 8.62 -9.88 8.59
N ARG A 499 8.15 -10.12 9.82
CA ARG A 499 7.80 -11.45 10.32
C ARG A 499 6.30 -11.55 10.54
N LEU A 500 5.72 -12.67 10.17
CA LEU A 500 4.32 -12.98 10.34
C LEU A 500 4.04 -13.20 11.83
N MET A 501 3.22 -12.33 12.41
CA MET A 501 2.85 -12.36 13.82
C MET A 501 1.60 -13.16 14.05
N LYS A 502 0.59 -12.90 13.22
CA LYS A 502 -0.70 -13.57 13.28
C LYS A 502 -1.24 -13.78 11.87
N LYS A 503 -1.33 -15.05 11.48
CA LYS A 503 -1.93 -15.44 10.21
C LYS A 503 -3.44 -15.24 10.29
N VAL A 504 -3.95 -14.44 9.35
CA VAL A 504 -5.38 -14.27 9.11
C VAL A 504 -5.74 -15.11 7.87
N PRO A 505 -6.90 -15.80 7.85
CA PRO A 505 -7.32 -16.52 6.65
C PRO A 505 -7.34 -15.62 5.42
N GLU A 506 -6.86 -16.14 4.30
CA GLU A 506 -6.89 -15.43 3.02
C GLU A 506 -8.32 -15.02 2.67
N SER A 507 -8.45 -13.77 2.19
CA SER A 507 -9.75 -13.23 1.77
C SER A 507 -10.27 -13.95 0.54
N ARG A 508 -11.59 -14.16 0.51
CA ARG A 508 -12.29 -14.55 -0.73
C ARG A 508 -12.11 -13.44 -1.76
N ILE A 509 -12.02 -13.83 -3.03
CA ILE A 509 -11.68 -12.91 -4.13
C ILE A 509 -12.69 -11.75 -4.25
N CYS A 510 -13.95 -11.96 -3.87
CA CYS A 510 -14.97 -10.91 -3.89
C CYS A 510 -14.65 -9.69 -3.02
N PHE A 511 -13.91 -9.86 -1.91
CA PHE A 511 -13.45 -8.72 -1.12
C PHE A 511 -12.34 -7.93 -1.83
N LEU A 512 -11.48 -8.62 -2.60
CA LEU A 512 -10.48 -7.97 -3.44
C LEU A 512 -11.14 -7.29 -4.65
N GLU A 513 -12.14 -7.91 -5.29
CA GLU A 513 -12.93 -7.28 -6.35
C GLU A 513 -13.62 -6.01 -5.85
N GLY A 514 -14.18 -6.04 -4.63
CA GLY A 514 -14.74 -4.86 -3.98
C GLY A 514 -13.70 -3.75 -3.78
N MET A 515 -12.48 -4.09 -3.38
CA MET A 515 -11.36 -3.15 -3.23
C MET A 515 -10.89 -2.58 -4.58
N TRP A 516 -10.61 -3.44 -5.55
CA TRP A 516 -10.16 -3.04 -6.89
C TRP A 516 -11.20 -2.22 -7.64
N SER A 517 -12.47 -2.29 -7.23
CA SER A 517 -13.59 -1.54 -7.81
C SER A 517 -14.30 -0.62 -6.79
N SER A 518 -13.56 -0.11 -5.80
CA SER A 518 -14.14 0.75 -4.76
C SER A 518 -14.67 2.09 -5.27
N LEU A 519 -14.34 2.49 -6.51
CA LEU A 519 -14.95 3.66 -7.17
C LEU A 519 -16.49 3.57 -7.20
N PHE A 520 -17.03 2.35 -7.21
CA PHE A 520 -18.46 2.08 -7.20
C PHE A 520 -19.10 2.17 -5.80
N SER A 521 -18.31 2.31 -4.75
CA SER A 521 -18.75 2.18 -3.36
C SER A 521 -19.05 3.51 -2.64
N PHE A 522 -19.48 4.58 -3.36
CA PHE A 522 -20.13 5.85 -2.91
C PHE A 522 -19.35 7.22 -2.97
N ASN A 523 -19.93 8.21 -3.68
CA ASN A 523 -20.43 9.58 -3.33
C ASN A 523 -19.56 10.85 -3.00
N VAL A 524 -20.18 12.01 -3.28
CA VAL A 524 -19.93 13.46 -3.10
C VAL A 524 -18.58 14.03 -3.58
N LEU A 525 -17.44 13.43 -3.24
CA LEU A 525 -16.13 13.98 -3.60
C LEU A 525 -15.88 13.97 -5.12
N TYR A 526 -16.46 13.01 -5.84
CA TYR A 526 -16.42 12.96 -7.31
C TYR A 526 -17.18 14.13 -7.97
N ILE A 527 -18.28 14.60 -7.37
CA ILE A 527 -18.99 15.81 -7.83
C ILE A 527 -18.11 17.05 -7.60
N TRP A 528 -17.28 17.05 -6.56
CA TRP A 528 -16.37 18.14 -6.25
C TRP A 528 -15.08 18.14 -7.10
N ASN A 529 -14.52 16.96 -7.39
CA ASN A 529 -13.34 16.77 -8.25
C ASN A 529 -13.62 17.06 -9.74
N LEU A 530 -14.89 17.08 -10.16
CA LEU A 530 -15.29 17.49 -11.51
C LEU A 530 -15.29 19.02 -11.69
N SER A 531 -15.19 19.80 -10.60
CA SER A 531 -15.04 21.26 -10.70
C SER A 531 -13.59 21.60 -11.07
N HIS A 532 -13.38 22.04 -12.31
CA HIS A 532 -12.08 22.39 -12.90
C HIS A 532 -11.45 23.69 -12.32
N SER A 533 -11.78 24.06 -11.08
CA SER A 533 -11.43 25.39 -10.54
C SER A 533 -10.96 25.33 -9.09
N SER A 534 -9.87 24.62 -8.78
CA SER A 534 -9.24 24.72 -7.46
C SER A 534 -7.87 24.05 -7.30
N GLU A 535 -6.99 23.98 -8.31
CA GLU A 535 -5.60 23.53 -8.05
C GLU A 535 -4.95 24.40 -6.95
N ASP A 536 -5.05 25.73 -7.04
CA ASP A 536 -4.55 26.65 -6.00
C ASP A 536 -5.32 26.57 -4.68
N PHE A 537 -6.63 26.34 -4.73
CA PHE A 537 -7.44 26.27 -3.51
C PHE A 537 -7.16 24.97 -2.75
N TRP A 538 -7.09 23.82 -3.40
CA TRP A 538 -6.77 22.55 -2.74
C TRP A 538 -5.36 22.56 -2.16
N HIS A 539 -4.35 22.98 -2.94
CA HIS A 539 -2.98 23.09 -2.46
C HIS A 539 -2.84 24.01 -1.24
N ARG A 540 -3.64 25.08 -1.15
CA ARG A 540 -3.60 26.04 -0.04
C ARG A 540 -4.22 25.50 1.27
N TRP A 541 -5.08 24.49 1.21
CA TRP A 541 -5.82 23.99 2.38
C TRP A 541 -5.49 22.53 2.76
N THR A 542 -4.88 21.72 1.89
CA THR A 542 -4.53 20.30 2.18
C THR A 542 -3.05 20.02 2.35
N ARG A 543 -2.17 20.89 1.84
CA ARG A 543 -0.71 20.72 1.93
C ARG A 543 -0.19 21.34 3.22
N ASP A 544 0.61 20.59 3.95
CA ASP A 544 1.32 21.10 5.12
C ASP A 544 2.29 22.22 4.68
N GLN A 545 2.27 23.39 5.34
CA GLN A 545 3.25 24.46 5.08
C GLN A 545 4.61 23.98 5.59
N THR A 546 5.47 23.66 4.64
CA THR A 546 6.82 23.18 4.91
C THR A 546 7.79 24.07 4.17
N ASP A 547 8.62 24.79 4.92
CA ASP A 547 9.67 25.64 4.37
C ASP A 547 11.04 25.04 4.69
N ASN A 548 11.96 25.12 3.73
CA ASN A 548 13.36 24.85 4.01
C ASN A 548 13.89 26.04 4.82
N ILE A 549 14.51 25.76 5.96
CA ILE A 549 15.07 26.79 6.83
C ILE A 549 16.59 26.76 6.80
N GLU A 550 17.19 27.95 6.95
CA GLU A 550 18.63 28.09 7.09
C GLU A 550 19.09 27.55 8.45
N GLU A 551 20.20 26.81 8.43
CA GLU A 551 20.87 26.28 9.60
C GLU A 551 22.28 26.85 9.69
N GLU A 552 22.71 27.25 10.89
CA GLU A 552 24.07 27.71 11.13
C GLU A 552 24.76 26.89 12.23
N PRO A 553 25.98 26.38 12.01
CA PRO A 553 26.80 26.50 10.80
C PRO A 553 26.33 25.57 9.65
N LEU A 554 26.69 25.91 8.40
CA LEU A 554 26.50 25.02 7.25
C LEU A 554 27.43 23.80 7.38
N LEU A 555 26.84 22.61 7.52
CA LEU A 555 27.59 21.35 7.56
C LEU A 555 27.95 20.89 6.13
N PRO A 556 29.02 20.09 5.95
CA PRO A 556 29.41 19.58 4.63
C PRO A 556 28.29 18.74 4.00
N LEU A 557 27.87 19.12 2.78
CA LEU A 557 26.82 18.42 2.04
C LEU A 557 27.20 16.96 1.76
N LYS A 558 26.43 16.01 2.32
CA LYS A 558 26.53 14.59 1.99
C LYS A 558 25.47 14.21 0.93
N PRO A 559 25.75 13.27 0.01
CA PRO A 559 24.83 12.92 -1.08
C PRO A 559 23.41 12.49 -0.62
N HIS A 560 23.32 11.91 0.58
CA HIS A 560 22.10 11.31 1.12
C HIS A 560 21.31 12.21 2.09
N GLU A 561 21.77 13.42 2.40
CA GLU A 561 21.16 14.24 3.46
C GLU A 561 19.83 14.90 3.05
N LEU A 562 18.88 14.97 3.99
CA LEU A 562 17.67 15.77 3.81
C LEU A 562 17.92 17.21 4.28
N GLN A 563 17.42 18.20 3.55
CA GLN A 563 17.43 19.59 4.01
C GLN A 563 16.65 19.73 5.32
N THR A 564 17.08 20.67 6.18
CA THR A 564 16.39 20.97 7.44
C THR A 564 15.12 21.74 7.13
N ARG A 565 14.01 21.28 7.67
CA ARG A 565 12.69 21.82 7.34
C ARG A 565 11.93 22.24 8.58
N LEU A 566 11.20 23.33 8.43
CA LEU A 566 10.23 23.80 9.39
C LEU A 566 8.84 23.41 8.92
N PHE A 567 8.08 22.82 9.83
CA PHE A 567 6.66 22.59 9.69
C PHE A 567 5.90 23.53 10.60
N THR A 568 4.91 24.21 10.04
CA THR A 568 3.96 25.03 10.79
C THR A 568 2.56 24.44 10.58
N PRO A 569 1.83 24.08 11.65
CA PRO A 569 0.51 23.47 11.51
C PRO A 569 -0.50 24.45 10.87
N PRO A 570 -1.46 23.95 10.07
CA PRO A 570 -2.57 24.78 9.62
C PRO A 570 -3.43 25.18 10.83
N GLY A 571 -3.88 26.44 10.88
CA GLY A 571 -4.73 26.92 11.98
C GLY A 571 -6.02 26.10 12.16
N PRO A 572 -6.73 26.25 13.30
CA PRO A 572 -7.85 25.37 13.69
C PRO A 572 -8.96 25.20 12.64
N LEU A 573 -9.17 26.24 11.81
CA LEU A 573 -10.15 26.24 10.74
C LEU A 573 -9.72 25.37 9.55
N GLY A 574 -8.41 25.34 9.23
CA GLY A 574 -7.82 24.51 8.19
C GLY A 574 -7.77 23.02 8.56
N SER A 575 -7.47 22.70 9.82
CA SER A 575 -7.50 21.31 10.32
C SER A 575 -8.92 20.73 10.34
N ALA A 576 -9.94 21.53 10.69
CA ALA A 576 -11.34 21.13 10.65
C ALA A 576 -11.83 20.89 9.20
N LEU A 577 -11.47 21.79 8.27
CA LEU A 577 -11.74 21.61 6.83
C LEU A 577 -11.04 20.35 6.29
N ARG A 578 -9.76 20.14 6.59
CA ARG A 578 -9.02 18.92 6.21
C ARG A 578 -9.70 17.67 6.76
N GLY A 579 -10.09 17.65 8.03
CA GLY A 579 -10.82 16.53 8.65
C GLY A 579 -12.13 16.22 7.91
N ALA A 580 -12.94 17.23 7.62
CA ALA A 580 -14.20 17.05 6.89
C ALA A 580 -14.00 16.62 5.42
N LEU A 581 -12.92 17.07 4.77
CA LEU A 581 -12.62 16.80 3.36
C LEU A 581 -11.89 15.46 3.13
N THR A 582 -11.23 14.94 4.16
CA THR A 582 -10.41 13.72 4.06
C THR A 582 -11.03 12.51 4.76
N ASP A 583 -12.15 12.69 5.48
CA ASP A 583 -12.91 11.57 6.07
C ASP A 583 -13.56 10.71 4.97
N ARG A 584 -12.83 9.69 4.53
CA ARG A 584 -13.27 8.78 3.46
C ARG A 584 -14.02 7.62 4.08
N LEU A 585 -15.34 7.64 3.95
CA LEU A 585 -16.23 6.53 4.32
C LEU A 585 -16.00 5.24 3.48
N CYS A 586 -15.15 5.32 2.44
CA CYS A 586 -14.98 4.31 1.39
C CYS A 586 -13.49 3.93 1.17
N ILE A 587 -12.78 3.51 2.22
CA ILE A 587 -11.40 2.97 2.14
C ILE A 587 -11.38 1.52 2.65
N SER A 588 -10.71 0.63 1.93
CA SER A 588 -10.45 -0.72 2.39
C SER A 588 -9.21 -0.70 3.27
N GLN A 589 -9.34 -1.15 4.52
CA GLN A 589 -8.22 -1.18 5.47
C GLN A 589 -7.73 -2.61 5.66
N GLU A 590 -6.48 -2.87 5.27
CA GLU A 590 -5.81 -4.16 5.45
C GLU A 590 -4.60 -3.98 6.35
N HIS A 591 -4.28 -5.00 7.16
CA HIS A 591 -3.11 -4.95 8.06
C HIS A 591 -1.83 -4.67 7.26
N ASN A 592 -1.05 -3.70 7.71
CA ASN A 592 0.14 -3.28 6.99
C ASN A 592 1.29 -4.28 7.18
N PHE A 593 1.67 -4.96 6.11
CA PHE A 593 2.80 -5.90 6.14
C PHE A 593 4.17 -5.19 6.23
N LEU A 594 4.22 -3.86 6.07
CA LEU A 594 5.40 -3.03 6.33
C LEU A 594 5.51 -2.60 7.80
N LYS A 595 4.55 -2.97 8.66
CA LYS A 595 4.51 -2.48 10.05
C LYS A 595 5.83 -2.74 10.78
N GLY A 596 6.38 -1.64 11.30
CA GLY A 596 7.60 -1.63 12.09
C GLY A 596 8.90 -1.53 11.29
N PHE A 597 8.89 -1.75 9.96
CA PHE A 597 10.08 -1.52 9.12
C PHE A 597 10.62 -0.11 9.31
N GLN A 598 11.91 0.07 9.06
CA GLN A 598 12.56 1.37 9.06
C GLN A 598 13.05 1.70 7.64
N ILE A 599 13.18 2.98 7.32
CA ILE A 599 13.69 3.42 6.01
C ILE A 599 15.22 3.39 6.05
N HIS A 600 15.85 2.89 4.99
CA HIS A 600 17.29 2.87 4.82
C HIS A 600 17.84 4.29 4.68
N ASN A 601 19.05 4.57 5.17
CA ASN A 601 19.60 5.92 5.16
C ASN A 601 19.70 6.53 3.74
N ASP A 602 20.00 5.69 2.76
CA ASP A 602 20.29 6.10 1.38
C ASP A 602 19.12 5.79 0.42
N TYR A 603 17.91 5.62 0.95
CA TYR A 603 16.74 5.22 0.15
C TYR A 603 16.41 6.19 -1.01
N LEU A 604 16.78 7.47 -0.88
CA LEU A 604 16.61 8.49 -1.92
C LEU A 604 17.61 8.39 -3.07
N GLU A 605 18.60 7.51 -2.98
CA GLU A 605 19.49 7.18 -4.10
C GLU A 605 19.14 5.87 -4.76
N ASN A 606 18.26 5.08 -4.12
CA ASN A 606 17.80 3.84 -4.69
C ASN A 606 16.97 4.15 -5.94
N THR A 607 17.47 3.72 -7.10
CA THR A 607 16.85 3.98 -8.41
C THR A 607 15.42 3.43 -8.48
N HIS A 608 15.14 2.31 -7.83
CA HIS A 608 13.80 1.73 -7.82
C HIS A 608 12.84 2.53 -6.94
N PHE A 609 13.27 3.03 -5.78
CA PHE A 609 12.46 3.93 -4.96
C PHE A 609 12.17 5.24 -5.71
N CYS A 610 13.22 5.87 -6.26
CA CYS A 610 13.11 7.15 -6.96
C CYS A 610 12.23 7.10 -8.21
N ARG A 611 12.18 5.96 -8.89
CA ARG A 611 11.27 5.74 -10.03
C ARG A 611 9.78 5.88 -9.66
N TRP A 612 9.45 5.62 -8.40
CA TRP A 612 8.09 5.69 -7.88
C TRP A 612 7.96 6.76 -6.77
N LYS A 613 8.93 7.68 -6.71
CA LYS A 613 8.93 8.81 -5.79
C LYS A 613 8.07 9.90 -6.40
N ASP A 614 6.84 9.92 -5.97
CA ASP A 614 5.76 10.64 -6.62
C ASP A 614 5.32 11.88 -5.82
N THR A 615 5.67 11.95 -4.54
CA THR A 615 5.16 13.02 -3.66
C THR A 615 6.25 13.60 -2.76
N VAL A 616 6.05 14.83 -2.28
CA VAL A 616 6.98 15.46 -1.32
C VAL A 616 7.03 14.68 0.00
N LEU A 617 5.96 13.98 0.36
CA LEU A 617 5.92 13.09 1.53
C LEU A 617 6.97 11.98 1.47
N ASP A 618 7.45 11.64 0.28
CA ASP A 618 8.51 10.64 0.10
C ASP A 618 9.86 11.10 0.65
N THR A 619 10.00 12.40 0.94
CA THR A 619 11.17 12.97 1.64
C THR A 619 11.00 13.03 3.16
N PHE A 620 9.87 12.56 3.70
CA PHE A 620 9.60 12.47 5.13
C PHE A 620 9.54 11.00 5.56
N PRO A 621 10.68 10.37 5.87
CA PRO A 621 10.76 8.94 6.13
C PRO A 621 9.87 8.50 7.29
N ASN A 622 9.68 9.32 8.33
CA ASN A 622 8.82 9.01 9.47
C ASN A 622 7.32 9.02 9.13
N GLN A 623 6.94 9.57 7.98
CA GLN A 623 5.56 9.66 7.50
C GLN A 623 5.28 8.70 6.33
N LEU A 624 6.23 7.86 5.94
CA LEU A 624 6.04 6.85 4.90
C LEU A 624 5.22 5.64 5.40
N THR A 625 4.80 4.76 4.49
CA THR A 625 3.78 3.73 4.76
C THR A 625 4.12 2.77 5.89
N GLN A 626 5.39 2.52 6.20
CA GLN A 626 5.81 1.65 7.30
C GLN A 626 5.43 2.18 8.71
N SER A 627 5.13 3.48 8.84
CA SER A 627 4.65 4.07 10.10
C SER A 627 3.19 3.73 10.39
N ASP A 628 2.41 3.39 9.36
CA ASP A 628 0.97 3.21 9.48
C ASP A 628 0.61 1.79 9.95
N GLU A 629 -0.46 1.67 10.73
CA GLU A 629 -0.95 0.37 11.20
C GLU A 629 -1.65 -0.42 10.09
N PHE A 630 -2.31 0.28 9.17
CA PHE A 630 -3.11 -0.31 8.08
C PHE A 630 -2.73 0.31 6.74
N LEU A 631 -2.73 -0.51 5.69
CA LEU A 631 -2.80 -0.04 4.32
C LEU A 631 -4.23 0.40 4.03
N SER A 632 -4.37 1.53 3.35
CA SER A 632 -5.65 2.12 2.99
C SER A 632 -5.76 2.06 1.47
N LEU A 633 -6.50 1.07 0.96
CA LEU A 633 -6.50 0.69 -0.44
C LEU A 633 -7.77 1.15 -1.16
N VAL A 634 -7.58 1.69 -2.36
CA VAL A 634 -8.65 2.18 -3.25
C VAL A 634 -8.43 1.76 -4.71
N ASP A 635 -9.50 1.81 -5.50
CA ASP A 635 -9.47 1.61 -6.96
C ASP A 635 -8.48 2.58 -7.63
N THR A 636 -7.62 2.07 -8.50
CA THR A 636 -6.71 2.89 -9.30
C THR A 636 -7.40 3.96 -10.15
N GLY A 637 -8.67 3.73 -10.53
CA GLY A 637 -9.49 4.69 -11.27
C GLY A 637 -9.75 6.01 -10.54
N PHE A 638 -9.49 6.09 -9.22
CA PHE A 638 -9.49 7.36 -8.48
C PHE A 638 -8.32 8.28 -8.86
N PHE A 639 -7.27 7.75 -9.50
CA PHE A 639 -6.09 8.51 -9.90
C PHE A 639 -5.89 8.51 -11.42
N ILE A 640 -5.46 7.39 -11.99
CA ILE A 640 -5.33 7.20 -13.44
C ILE A 640 -6.00 5.89 -13.77
N ASN A 641 -6.94 5.91 -14.72
CA ASN A 641 -7.66 4.73 -15.16
C ASN A 641 -6.78 3.82 -16.04
N THR A 642 -5.71 3.24 -15.50
CA THR A 642 -4.73 2.42 -16.21
C THR A 642 -4.16 1.29 -15.35
N SER A 643 -4.04 0.07 -15.88
CA SER A 643 -3.44 -1.08 -15.17
C SER A 643 -1.96 -1.29 -15.53
N ILE A 644 -1.34 -0.33 -16.18
CA ILE A 644 -0.02 -0.47 -16.79
C ILE A 644 1.15 -0.44 -15.79
N MET A 645 1.00 0.19 -14.63
CA MET A 645 2.13 0.49 -13.74
C MET A 645 2.92 -0.76 -13.31
N PRO A 646 2.26 -1.89 -12.95
CA PRO A 646 2.91 -3.20 -12.83
C PRO A 646 3.79 -3.64 -14.01
N LEU A 647 3.39 -3.35 -15.25
CA LEU A 647 4.11 -3.77 -16.45
C LEU A 647 5.37 -2.95 -16.72
N LEU A 648 5.43 -1.71 -16.21
CA LEU A 648 6.55 -0.80 -16.43
C LEU A 648 7.74 -1.05 -15.49
N LYS A 649 7.70 -2.15 -14.72
CA LYS A 649 8.86 -2.71 -14.03
C LYS A 649 9.94 -3.13 -15.03
N PRO A 650 11.19 -2.63 -14.91
CA PRO A 650 12.29 -3.03 -15.79
C PRO A 650 12.51 -4.54 -15.86
N GLU A 651 12.21 -5.25 -14.77
CA GLU A 651 12.45 -6.68 -14.62
C GLU A 651 11.50 -7.53 -15.47
N ARG A 652 10.30 -7.00 -15.81
CA ARG A 652 9.34 -7.67 -16.70
C ARG A 652 9.69 -7.55 -18.18
N LYS A 653 10.54 -6.57 -18.55
CA LYS A 653 11.06 -6.37 -19.92
C LYS A 653 9.98 -6.42 -21.01
N VAL A 654 8.84 -5.78 -20.75
CA VAL A 654 7.70 -5.76 -21.68
C VAL A 654 8.10 -5.07 -22.98
N ASP A 655 7.91 -5.76 -24.11
CA ASP A 655 8.27 -5.25 -25.43
C ASP A 655 7.06 -4.71 -26.20
N ILE A 656 5.87 -5.25 -25.93
CA ILE A 656 4.62 -4.85 -26.58
C ILE A 656 3.52 -4.71 -25.54
N ILE A 657 2.75 -3.63 -25.64
CA ILE A 657 1.58 -3.37 -24.82
C ILE A 657 0.34 -3.26 -25.72
N LEU A 658 -0.59 -4.20 -25.55
CA LEU A 658 -1.95 -4.11 -26.09
C LEU A 658 -2.81 -3.37 -25.07
N HIS A 659 -3.04 -2.08 -25.30
CA HIS A 659 -3.84 -1.20 -24.45
C HIS A 659 -5.30 -1.26 -24.86
N LEU A 660 -6.09 -2.00 -24.10
CA LEU A 660 -7.54 -2.13 -24.29
C LEU A 660 -8.27 -1.11 -23.40
N ASN A 661 -8.70 0.00 -23.97
CA ASN A 661 -9.30 1.09 -23.21
C ASN A 661 -10.83 1.02 -23.22
N TYR A 662 -11.43 0.99 -22.03
CA TYR A 662 -12.86 0.94 -21.76
C TYR A 662 -13.36 2.14 -20.95
N SER A 663 -12.58 3.23 -20.89
CA SER A 663 -12.92 4.44 -20.13
C SER A 663 -14.28 5.01 -20.55
N ALA A 664 -14.98 5.62 -19.59
CA ALA A 664 -16.16 6.43 -19.90
C ALA A 664 -15.73 7.83 -20.32
N GLY A 665 -16.48 8.46 -21.22
CA GLY A 665 -16.15 9.78 -21.73
C GLY A 665 -14.94 9.74 -22.66
N SER A 666 -13.93 10.57 -22.40
CA SER A 666 -12.75 10.68 -23.26
C SER A 666 -11.99 9.36 -23.33
N GLN A 667 -11.82 8.85 -24.55
CA GLN A 667 -11.05 7.63 -24.76
C GLN A 667 -9.54 7.85 -24.62
N THR A 668 -9.03 9.06 -24.86
CA THR A 668 -7.58 9.33 -24.81
C THR A 668 -7.09 9.72 -23.43
N GLN A 669 -7.97 10.24 -22.56
CA GLN A 669 -7.58 10.83 -21.27
C GLN A 669 -6.72 9.91 -20.39
N ALA A 670 -7.08 8.63 -20.28
CA ALA A 670 -6.30 7.68 -19.49
C ALA A 670 -4.88 7.46 -20.05
N LEU A 671 -4.75 7.46 -21.39
CA LEU A 671 -3.47 7.35 -22.07
C LEU A 671 -2.64 8.64 -21.88
N ASP A 672 -3.27 9.81 -22.04
CA ASP A 672 -2.63 11.11 -21.87
C ASP A 672 -2.09 11.28 -20.43
N GLN A 673 -2.89 10.92 -19.43
CA GLN A 673 -2.49 10.92 -18.02
C GLN A 673 -1.35 9.93 -17.73
N THR A 674 -1.39 8.74 -18.35
CA THR A 674 -0.31 7.75 -18.24
C THR A 674 0.99 8.30 -18.81
N CYS A 675 0.95 8.93 -19.99
CA CYS A 675 2.13 9.52 -20.63
C CYS A 675 2.71 10.64 -19.77
N LYS A 676 1.86 11.54 -19.24
CA LYS A 676 2.27 12.61 -18.33
C LYS A 676 2.96 12.03 -17.09
N TYR A 677 2.34 11.05 -16.43
CA TYR A 677 2.89 10.39 -15.25
C TYR A 677 4.24 9.73 -15.55
N CYS A 678 4.35 8.98 -16.64
CA CYS A 678 5.60 8.32 -17.01
C CYS A 678 6.71 9.35 -17.29
N SER A 679 6.40 10.45 -17.97
CA SER A 679 7.35 11.53 -18.26
C SER A 679 7.83 12.21 -16.97
N GLU A 680 6.94 12.52 -16.04
CA GLU A 680 7.28 13.15 -14.75
C GLU A 680 8.17 12.24 -13.89
N GLN A 681 7.95 10.92 -13.96
CA GLN A 681 8.71 9.92 -13.20
C GLN A 681 9.98 9.41 -13.92
N GLY A 682 10.26 9.87 -15.15
CA GLY A 682 11.38 9.35 -15.96
C GLY A 682 11.22 7.88 -16.35
N ILE A 683 10.00 7.37 -16.41
CA ILE A 683 9.66 6.01 -16.82
C ILE A 683 9.61 5.95 -18.35
N LEU A 684 10.39 5.03 -18.95
CA LEU A 684 10.39 4.81 -20.39
C LEU A 684 8.99 4.36 -20.86
N PHE A 685 8.38 5.21 -21.69
CA PHE A 685 7.07 4.98 -22.29
C PHE A 685 7.09 5.55 -23.73
N PRO A 686 6.41 4.94 -24.71
CA PRO A 686 6.40 5.47 -26.06
C PRO A 686 5.73 6.85 -26.08
N ARG A 687 6.25 7.72 -26.94
CA ARG A 687 5.61 9.01 -27.19
C ARG A 687 4.29 8.78 -27.95
N VAL A 688 3.22 9.38 -27.45
CA VAL A 688 1.87 9.22 -27.99
C VAL A 688 1.40 10.58 -28.49
N ASP A 689 1.50 10.78 -29.81
CA ASP A 689 1.04 11.99 -30.48
C ASP A 689 -0.11 11.64 -31.43
N LEU A 690 -1.35 11.89 -30.99
CA LEU A 690 -2.54 11.77 -31.84
C LEU A 690 -2.75 13.08 -32.62
N SER A 691 -3.02 12.98 -33.93
CA SER A 691 -3.28 14.16 -34.75
C SER A 691 -4.58 14.85 -34.36
N GLU A 692 -4.72 16.14 -34.65
CA GLU A 692 -5.97 16.88 -34.40
C GLU A 692 -7.18 16.29 -35.17
N GLN A 693 -6.94 15.59 -36.28
CA GLN A 693 -7.99 14.85 -36.98
C GLN A 693 -8.39 13.58 -36.22
N ASP A 694 -7.41 12.82 -35.72
CA ASP A 694 -7.67 11.61 -34.92
C ASP A 694 -8.40 11.96 -33.61
N LYS A 695 -8.07 13.07 -32.96
CA LYS A 695 -8.78 13.55 -31.76
C LYS A 695 -10.24 13.90 -32.03
N LYS A 696 -10.57 14.38 -33.25
CA LYS A 696 -11.95 14.67 -33.67
C LYS A 696 -12.72 13.41 -34.06
N LYS A 697 -12.04 12.46 -34.71
CA LYS A 697 -12.62 11.19 -35.13
C LYS A 697 -11.63 10.06 -34.85
N LEU A 698 -11.84 9.38 -33.73
CA LEU A 698 -10.99 8.26 -33.34
C LEU A 698 -11.20 7.05 -34.27
N LYS A 699 -10.14 6.28 -34.47
CA LYS A 699 -10.09 4.97 -35.14
C LYS A 699 -10.04 3.84 -34.10
N GLU A 700 -10.32 2.62 -34.52
CA GLU A 700 -10.40 1.46 -33.63
C GLU A 700 -9.05 1.04 -33.04
N CYS A 701 -7.94 1.40 -33.70
CA CYS A 701 -6.59 1.07 -33.24
C CYS A 701 -5.56 2.11 -33.69
N TYR A 702 -4.54 2.33 -32.86
CA TYR A 702 -3.36 3.12 -33.15
C TYR A 702 -2.10 2.36 -32.78
N LEU A 703 -1.10 2.38 -33.66
CA LEU A 703 0.22 1.80 -33.42
C LEU A 703 1.23 2.91 -33.15
N PHE A 704 1.85 2.86 -31.97
CA PHE A 704 3.00 3.67 -31.61
C PHE A 704 4.20 2.74 -31.51
N ASP A 705 5.07 2.77 -32.52
CA ASP A 705 6.21 1.86 -32.58
C ASP A 705 7.28 2.18 -31.52
N GLY A 706 7.31 3.39 -30.95
CA GLY A 706 8.34 3.78 -29.97
C GLY A 706 9.73 3.96 -30.59
N ALA A 707 9.84 4.16 -31.91
CA ALA A 707 11.11 4.44 -32.58
C ALA A 707 11.78 5.72 -32.06
N GLU A 708 10.99 6.69 -31.59
CA GLU A 708 11.46 7.96 -31.01
C GLU A 708 12.01 7.80 -29.58
N THR A 709 11.69 6.69 -28.89
CA THR A 709 12.06 6.46 -27.49
C THR A 709 12.79 5.11 -27.36
N PRO A 710 14.12 5.04 -27.59
CA PRO A 710 14.87 3.79 -27.54
C PRO A 710 14.65 3.05 -26.21
N GLY A 711 14.28 1.77 -26.28
CA GLY A 711 13.99 0.94 -25.11
C GLY A 711 12.56 1.01 -24.58
N ALA A 712 11.70 1.89 -25.13
CA ALA A 712 10.27 1.88 -24.82
C ALA A 712 9.54 0.72 -25.54
N PRO A 713 8.47 0.19 -24.93
CA PRO A 713 7.63 -0.83 -25.57
C PRO A 713 6.88 -0.26 -26.78
N VAL A 714 6.59 -1.14 -27.75
CA VAL A 714 5.60 -0.88 -28.79
C VAL A 714 4.22 -0.82 -28.14
N LEU A 715 3.42 0.20 -28.45
CA LEU A 715 2.07 0.37 -27.90
C LEU A 715 1.03 0.28 -29.01
N LEU A 716 0.08 -0.65 -28.85
CA LEU A 716 -1.16 -0.69 -29.62
C LEU A 716 -2.30 -0.19 -28.74
N PHE A 717 -2.91 0.92 -29.13
CA PHE A 717 -3.99 1.55 -28.39
C PHE A 717 -5.34 1.30 -29.05
N PHE A 718 -6.22 0.60 -28.34
CA PHE A 718 -7.59 0.28 -28.74
C PHE A 718 -8.58 1.08 -27.91
N PRO A 719 -9.04 2.25 -28.37
CA PRO A 719 -10.16 2.94 -27.75
C PRO A 719 -11.45 2.15 -28.00
N LEU A 720 -12.35 2.10 -27.00
CA LEU A 720 -13.65 1.48 -27.17
C LEU A 720 -14.56 2.43 -27.97
N ILE A 721 -14.53 2.33 -29.30
CA ILE A 721 -15.34 3.13 -30.20
C ILE A 721 -16.18 2.27 -31.12
N ASN A 722 -17.23 2.86 -31.69
CA ASN A 722 -18.05 2.25 -32.74
C ASN A 722 -17.89 3.06 -34.04
N ASP A 723 -16.80 2.84 -34.79
CA ASP A 723 -16.57 3.49 -36.10
C ASP A 723 -17.02 2.58 -37.24
N THR A 724 -16.20 1.64 -37.71
CA THR A 724 -16.56 0.81 -38.87
C THR A 724 -17.59 -0.29 -38.55
N PHE A 725 -17.67 -0.77 -37.31
CA PHE A 725 -18.63 -1.80 -36.87
C PHE A 725 -20.11 -1.43 -37.11
N GLN A 726 -20.42 -0.13 -37.16
CA GLN A 726 -21.78 0.33 -37.46
C GLN A 726 -22.26 -0.13 -38.85
N ASN A 727 -21.32 -0.30 -39.80
CA ASN A 727 -21.60 -0.67 -41.19
C ASN A 727 -21.20 -2.12 -41.51
N TYR A 728 -20.33 -2.73 -40.70
CA TYR A 728 -19.74 -4.04 -40.93
C TYR A 728 -20.03 -4.99 -39.77
N LYS A 729 -20.34 -6.26 -40.08
CA LYS A 729 -20.56 -7.30 -39.04
C LYS A 729 -19.33 -8.14 -38.76
N ALA A 730 -18.41 -8.20 -39.71
CA ALA A 730 -17.10 -8.82 -39.62
C ALA A 730 -16.12 -8.04 -40.52
N PRO A 731 -14.80 -8.14 -40.32
CA PRO A 731 -13.82 -7.47 -41.18
C PRO A 731 -14.11 -7.75 -42.67
N GLY A 732 -14.26 -6.69 -43.46
CA GLY A 732 -14.61 -6.77 -44.89
C GLY A 732 -16.07 -7.15 -45.23
N GLN A 733 -16.90 -7.55 -44.25
CA GLN A 733 -18.29 -7.97 -44.49
C GLN A 733 -19.31 -6.91 -44.06
N LYS A 734 -19.94 -6.25 -45.04
CA LYS A 734 -21.00 -5.25 -44.80
C LYS A 734 -22.27 -5.88 -44.23
N ARG A 735 -22.98 -5.11 -43.40
CA ARG A 735 -24.31 -5.45 -42.88
C ARG A 735 -25.37 -5.30 -43.99
N SER A 736 -26.38 -6.17 -43.99
CA SER A 736 -27.61 -5.91 -44.75
C SER A 736 -28.46 -4.83 -44.07
N GLU A 737 -29.45 -4.27 -44.77
CA GLU A 737 -30.38 -3.28 -44.20
C GLU A 737 -31.08 -3.80 -42.93
N SER A 738 -31.41 -5.09 -42.88
CA SER A 738 -32.00 -5.74 -41.71
C SER A 738 -31.04 -5.89 -40.51
N GLU A 739 -29.72 -5.89 -40.75
CA GLU A 739 -28.67 -6.07 -39.73
C GLU A 739 -28.08 -4.73 -39.24
N MET A 740 -28.44 -3.60 -39.88
CA MET A 740 -27.90 -2.27 -39.56
C MET A 740 -28.17 -1.85 -38.12
N GLU A 741 -29.34 -2.22 -37.59
CA GLU A 741 -29.69 -1.91 -36.20
C GLU A 741 -28.68 -2.50 -35.21
N ASP A 742 -28.09 -3.65 -35.49
CA ASP A 742 -27.13 -4.30 -34.59
C ASP A 742 -25.73 -3.69 -34.62
N GLY A 743 -25.41 -2.90 -35.64
CA GLY A 743 -24.23 -2.03 -35.67
C GLY A 743 -24.40 -0.76 -34.83
N LYS A 744 -25.62 -0.41 -34.42
CA LYS A 744 -25.88 0.78 -33.59
C LYS A 744 -25.61 0.49 -32.12
N VAL A 745 -24.38 0.79 -31.70
CA VAL A 745 -23.92 0.70 -30.32
C VAL A 745 -23.67 2.12 -29.80
N ASP A 746 -24.57 2.63 -28.97
CA ASP A 746 -24.43 3.93 -28.34
C ASP A 746 -23.60 3.81 -27.07
N LEU A 747 -22.31 4.14 -27.15
CA LEU A 747 -21.35 4.04 -26.04
C LEU A 747 -21.35 5.25 -25.10
N TYR A 748 -21.79 6.42 -25.56
CA TYR A 748 -21.56 7.70 -24.86
C TYR A 748 -22.79 8.60 -24.74
N GLY A 749 -23.90 8.26 -25.40
CA GLY A 749 -25.13 9.03 -25.32
C GLY A 749 -25.70 9.08 -23.90
N CYS A 750 -26.50 10.10 -23.62
CA CYS A 750 -27.13 10.33 -22.32
C CYS A 750 -28.01 9.16 -21.85
N CYS A 751 -28.51 8.35 -22.79
CA CYS A 751 -29.32 7.16 -22.53
C CYS A 751 -28.56 5.86 -22.82
N SER A 752 -27.23 5.92 -22.95
CA SER A 752 -26.41 4.74 -23.21
C SER A 752 -26.59 3.70 -22.11
N PRO A 753 -26.88 2.42 -22.46
CA PRO A 753 -26.96 1.35 -21.48
C PRO A 753 -25.58 1.04 -20.86
N TYR A 754 -24.50 1.52 -21.47
CA TYR A 754 -23.11 1.24 -21.09
C TYR A 754 -22.52 2.28 -20.14
N SER A 755 -23.35 3.10 -19.48
CA SER A 755 -22.87 3.96 -18.39
C SER A 755 -22.08 3.16 -17.36
N THR A 756 -21.04 3.78 -16.79
CA THR A 756 -20.19 3.14 -15.77
C THR A 756 -21.03 2.60 -14.62
N TYR A 757 -22.05 3.35 -14.18
CA TYR A 757 -22.94 2.97 -13.08
C TYR A 757 -24.04 1.97 -13.45
N SER A 758 -24.09 1.52 -14.71
CA SER A 758 -25.06 0.53 -15.14
C SER A 758 -24.69 -0.85 -14.60
N ILE A 759 -25.60 -1.45 -13.84
CA ILE A 759 -25.41 -2.75 -13.18
C ILE A 759 -26.19 -3.89 -13.84
N GLN A 760 -26.99 -3.60 -14.87
CA GLN A 760 -27.82 -4.58 -15.59
C GLN A 760 -27.93 -4.19 -17.06
N TYR A 761 -27.72 -5.16 -17.96
CA TYR A 761 -27.88 -4.99 -19.41
C TYR A 761 -29.09 -5.78 -19.93
N THR A 762 -29.63 -5.36 -21.06
CA THR A 762 -30.45 -6.25 -21.88
C THR A 762 -29.53 -7.24 -22.59
N GLU A 763 -30.07 -8.40 -22.97
CA GLU A 763 -29.32 -9.39 -23.76
C GLU A 763 -28.73 -8.78 -25.03
N LYS A 764 -29.54 -7.96 -25.73
CA LYS A 764 -29.12 -7.26 -26.94
C LYS A 764 -27.98 -6.28 -26.69
N ALA A 765 -28.04 -5.51 -25.60
CA ALA A 765 -26.97 -4.57 -25.25
C ALA A 765 -25.67 -5.30 -24.90
N TYR A 766 -25.76 -6.40 -24.15
CA TYR A 766 -24.61 -7.24 -23.82
C TYR A 766 -23.95 -7.81 -25.08
N ASP A 767 -24.73 -8.45 -25.96
CA ASP A 767 -24.21 -9.08 -27.18
C ASP A 767 -23.56 -8.06 -28.12
N ARG A 768 -24.16 -6.88 -28.28
CA ARG A 768 -23.62 -5.80 -29.11
C ARG A 768 -22.25 -5.32 -28.62
N LEU A 769 -22.07 -5.19 -27.31
CA LEU A 769 -20.79 -4.73 -26.76
C LEU A 769 -19.70 -5.81 -26.88
N ILE A 770 -20.05 -7.09 -26.69
CA ILE A 770 -19.14 -8.21 -26.93
C ILE A 770 -18.70 -8.22 -28.40
N GLN A 771 -19.66 -8.14 -29.33
CA GLN A 771 -19.39 -8.17 -30.77
C GLN A 771 -18.58 -6.96 -31.23
N LEU A 772 -18.88 -5.77 -30.72
CA LEU A 772 -18.11 -4.56 -31.03
C LEU A 772 -16.65 -4.70 -30.58
N ALA A 773 -16.43 -5.11 -29.33
CA ALA A 773 -15.09 -5.23 -28.80
C ALA A 773 -14.28 -6.33 -29.51
N GLU A 774 -14.92 -7.45 -29.86
CA GLU A 774 -14.32 -8.49 -30.70
C GLU A 774 -13.98 -7.97 -32.09
N TYR A 775 -14.93 -7.30 -32.76
CA TYR A 775 -14.75 -6.77 -34.10
C TYR A 775 -13.59 -5.77 -34.15
N ASN A 776 -13.47 -4.86 -33.19
CA ASN A 776 -12.38 -3.88 -33.16
C ASN A 776 -11.00 -4.55 -33.10
N ILE A 777 -10.88 -5.70 -32.44
CA ILE A 777 -9.64 -6.50 -32.46
C ILE A 777 -9.43 -7.15 -33.83
N LEU A 778 -10.44 -7.88 -34.33
CA LEU A 778 -10.34 -8.62 -35.60
C LEU A 778 -10.09 -7.70 -36.80
N ASN A 779 -10.70 -6.51 -36.81
CA ASN A 779 -10.58 -5.55 -37.90
C ASN A 779 -9.20 -4.87 -37.95
N ASN A 780 -8.38 -5.02 -36.91
CA ASN A 780 -7.04 -4.44 -36.82
C ASN A 780 -5.95 -5.52 -36.71
N GLU A 781 -6.21 -6.72 -37.25
CA GLU A 781 -5.25 -7.82 -37.31
C GLU A 781 -3.89 -7.37 -37.87
N ASP A 782 -3.89 -6.62 -38.97
CA ASP A 782 -2.67 -6.15 -39.64
C ASP A 782 -1.77 -5.31 -38.71
N LEU A 783 -2.35 -4.40 -37.92
CA LEU A 783 -1.59 -3.57 -36.97
C LEU A 783 -1.04 -4.39 -35.82
N ILE A 784 -1.79 -5.40 -35.36
CA ILE A 784 -1.32 -6.35 -34.35
C ILE A 784 -0.12 -7.14 -34.88
N MET A 785 -0.22 -7.70 -36.09
CA MET A 785 0.87 -8.44 -36.73
C MET A 785 2.09 -7.55 -36.97
N GLN A 786 1.89 -6.29 -37.39
CA GLN A 786 2.95 -5.32 -37.58
C GLN A 786 3.71 -5.04 -36.27
N ALA A 787 3.00 -4.86 -35.15
CA ALA A 787 3.62 -4.65 -33.84
C ALA A 787 4.44 -5.87 -33.39
N LEU A 788 3.87 -7.08 -33.52
CA LEU A 788 4.54 -8.35 -33.21
C LEU A 788 5.82 -8.52 -34.05
N CYS A 789 5.74 -8.31 -35.37
CA CYS A 789 6.90 -8.35 -36.28
C CYS A 789 7.98 -7.35 -35.87
N THR A 790 7.58 -6.12 -35.53
CA THR A 790 8.49 -5.05 -35.12
C THR A 790 9.25 -5.43 -33.85
N ALA A 791 8.58 -6.02 -32.85
CA ALA A 791 9.22 -6.43 -31.62
C ALA A 791 10.18 -7.61 -31.82
N VAL A 792 9.79 -8.63 -32.60
CA VAL A 792 10.70 -9.74 -32.96
C VAL A 792 11.94 -9.22 -33.69
N ALA A 793 11.75 -8.29 -34.65
CA ALA A 793 12.86 -7.66 -35.35
C ALA A 793 13.79 -6.87 -34.41
N ARG A 794 13.24 -6.19 -33.39
CA ARG A 794 14.02 -5.51 -32.35
C ARG A 794 14.84 -6.49 -31.51
N LYS A 795 14.23 -7.58 -31.03
CA LYS A 795 14.93 -8.62 -30.26
C LYS A 795 16.09 -9.23 -31.04
N ARG A 796 15.91 -9.52 -32.33
CA ARG A 796 16.97 -10.03 -33.20
C ARG A 796 18.12 -9.06 -33.42
N LYS A 797 17.85 -7.74 -33.40
CA LYS A 797 18.88 -6.69 -33.58
C LYS A 797 19.76 -6.47 -32.36
N ILE A 798 19.25 -6.66 -31.14
CA ILE A 798 20.01 -6.43 -29.88
C ILE A 798 21.27 -7.32 -29.77
N LYS A 799 21.39 -8.36 -30.61
CA LYS A 799 22.54 -9.28 -30.66
C LYS A 799 23.52 -9.03 -31.83
N LYS A 800 23.15 -8.20 -32.82
CA LYS A 800 24.10 -7.76 -33.86
C LYS A 800 24.81 -6.52 -33.37
#